data_AF-R4K7G8-F1
#
_entry.id   AF-R4K7G8-F1
#
_cell.length_a   1.000
_cell.length_b   1.000
_cell.length_c   1.000
_cell.angle_alpha   90.00
_cell.angle_beta   90.00
_cell.angle_gamma   90.00
#
_symmetry.space_group_name_H-M   'P 1'
#
loop_
_entity.id
_entity.type
_entity.pdbx_description
1 polymer ?
#
loop_
_entity_poly.entity_id
_entity_poly.type
_entity_poly.pdbx_seq_one_letter_code
_entity_poly.pdbx_strand_id
1 'polypeptide(L)'
;MYNFTENTNCKSEYITKGGIKVIRTKESLKDDDSIAKISKKLVHNKGAIFASDYEYPNRYSRWEFAFTNPCLELRCFQRKFTINSLNKRGDLLLDIIACKLKEIKEVEICVESKEHIEGIVQEANEFFCEEDRSKQVSVFLIIRKIKDIFESKEDSNLGLYGAFGYDLVFQFEPEIELKKERSDKQQDLVLYLPDRLTVVDNESKDGYVLSYEFTTAKGSTEGLKRIERLNNNKIQQCENFNNESSKLGEYASIVSKALDSFRKGDLFEVVPSHLLSKEINMTADEIFYNLREINPSPYGFFINLGDKFLVGSSPEMYVRVEKNRVETCPISGTTKRGKNAIDDSEQIKKLINSNKDEEELTMCTDVDRNDKSRICIPGSVKVIGRRQIEMYSHLIHTVDHVEGYLNDEYDCIDAFLTHMWAVTITGSPKRAAIEWIEEQEKAPREWYGGAVGYILFNGDMNTGLTLRTIRIKNNIAQVRVGATLLIHSQPNEEEEETYTKAAALLESLNRKESLIKDNEKREVDFNVCKNKKILIVDHEDSFVNTLASYIKQLGAHTVTLRYDLAENVLKEDSFDAVVLSPGPGRPKRFNLSNTIKLCLNKKIPIFGVCLGMQGLIEYFGGKLKQLNYPRHGKKLNVKNDLSFNVWSDIGENLQAGLYHSIYCDNIPDSFNIIAKDEEGIAMGIQHKQLPIIAVQFHPESILTAAGNSGIKLLNNVFEELFNFYTVK
;
A
#
# COMPACT_ATOMS: atom_id res chain seq x y z
N MET A 1 -7.47 -20.56 7.29
CA MET A 1 -7.66 -21.33 6.03
C MET A 1 -9.06 -21.91 6.01
N TYR A 2 -9.89 -21.46 5.07
CA TYR A 2 -11.27 -21.92 4.91
C TYR A 2 -11.27 -23.25 4.13
N ASN A 3 -11.99 -24.27 4.61
CA ASN A 3 -12.12 -25.55 3.91
C ASN A 3 -13.15 -25.41 2.77
N PHE A 4 -12.68 -25.16 1.55
CA PHE A 4 -13.52 -25.04 0.35
C PHE A 4 -13.95 -26.39 -0.27
N THR A 5 -13.52 -27.52 0.28
CA THR A 5 -13.56 -28.84 -0.39
C THR A 5 -14.75 -29.75 -0.06
N GLU A 6 -15.77 -29.30 0.69
CA GLU A 6 -16.96 -30.13 0.98
C GLU A 6 -18.19 -29.76 0.14
N ASN A 7 -18.86 -30.82 -0.36
CA ASN A 7 -20.05 -30.88 -1.22
C ASN A 7 -20.93 -29.62 -1.24
N THR A 8 -21.25 -29.17 -2.45
CA THR A 8 -21.86 -27.89 -2.84
C THR A 8 -23.30 -27.64 -2.38
N ASN A 9 -23.94 -28.59 -1.69
CA ASN A 9 -25.20 -28.38 -0.98
C ASN A 9 -25.18 -29.19 0.32
N CYS A 10 -24.89 -28.54 1.45
CA CYS A 10 -24.86 -29.20 2.76
C CYS A 10 -25.76 -28.45 3.74
N LYS A 11 -26.53 -29.21 4.52
CA LYS A 11 -27.38 -28.71 5.59
C LYS A 11 -26.86 -29.27 6.91
N SER A 12 -26.52 -28.41 7.86
CA SER A 12 -26.06 -28.78 9.19
C SER A 12 -26.93 -28.14 10.25
N GLU A 13 -27.07 -28.80 11.40
CA GLU A 13 -27.84 -28.32 12.54
C GLU A 13 -26.97 -28.31 13.79
N TYR A 14 -27.05 -27.24 14.58
CA TYR A 14 -26.38 -27.14 15.87
C TYR A 14 -27.21 -26.29 16.85
N ILE A 15 -26.85 -26.35 18.13
CA ILE A 15 -27.47 -25.54 19.19
C ILE A 15 -26.40 -24.61 19.75
N THR A 16 -26.70 -23.31 19.82
CA THR A 16 -25.80 -22.33 20.41
C THR A 16 -25.78 -22.46 21.93
N LYS A 17 -24.77 -21.88 22.59
CA LYS A 17 -24.70 -21.82 24.06
C LYS A 17 -25.91 -21.11 24.69
N GLY A 18 -26.51 -20.14 24.00
CA GLY A 18 -27.77 -19.50 24.40
C GLY A 18 -29.02 -20.37 24.22
N GLY A 19 -28.93 -21.57 23.63
CA GLY A 19 -30.06 -22.47 23.40
C GLY A 19 -30.84 -22.18 22.12
N ILE A 20 -30.26 -21.46 21.15
CA ILE A 20 -30.87 -21.24 19.84
C ILE A 20 -30.52 -22.43 18.96
N LYS A 21 -31.53 -23.10 18.40
CA LYS A 21 -31.29 -24.12 17.37
C LYS A 21 -31.06 -23.40 16.04
N VAL A 22 -29.91 -23.68 15.40
CA VAL A 22 -29.50 -23.09 14.14
C VAL A 22 -29.43 -24.17 13.08
N ILE A 23 -30.10 -23.92 11.96
CA ILE A 23 -29.96 -24.71 10.74
C ILE A 23 -29.17 -23.85 9.75
N ARG A 24 -27.99 -24.32 9.38
CA ARG A 24 -27.15 -23.71 8.35
C ARG A 24 -27.27 -24.50 7.05
N THR A 25 -27.55 -23.79 5.96
CA THR A 25 -27.50 -24.34 4.59
C THR A 25 -26.39 -23.64 3.82
N LYS A 26 -25.49 -24.43 3.22
CA LYS A 26 -24.46 -23.97 2.28
C LYS A 26 -24.90 -24.33 0.87
N GLU A 27 -25.02 -23.35 -0.02
CA GLU A 27 -25.38 -23.52 -1.43
C GLU A 27 -24.30 -22.92 -2.34
N SER A 28 -24.15 -23.44 -3.56
CA SER A 28 -23.32 -22.78 -4.59
C SER A 28 -23.82 -21.37 -4.91
N LEU A 29 -22.86 -20.49 -5.23
CA LEU A 29 -23.15 -19.15 -5.74
C LEU A 29 -24.07 -19.19 -6.97
N LYS A 30 -25.12 -18.37 -6.92
CA LYS A 30 -25.99 -18.06 -8.07
C LYS A 30 -25.64 -16.66 -8.57
N ASP A 31 -26.01 -16.36 -9.82
CA ASP A 31 -25.72 -15.06 -10.42
C ASP A 31 -26.23 -13.88 -9.57
N ASP A 32 -27.41 -14.02 -8.94
CA ASP A 32 -28.02 -13.03 -8.03
C ASP A 32 -27.27 -12.77 -6.71
N ASP A 33 -26.34 -13.67 -6.38
CA ASP A 33 -25.54 -13.65 -5.15
C ASP A 33 -24.10 -13.18 -5.42
N SER A 34 -23.80 -12.75 -6.66
CA SER A 34 -22.52 -12.13 -7.01
C SER A 34 -22.30 -10.82 -6.26
N ILE A 35 -21.04 -10.55 -5.91
CA ILE A 35 -20.61 -9.32 -5.21
C ILE A 35 -21.05 -8.06 -5.98
N ALA A 36 -21.01 -8.10 -7.32
CA ALA A 36 -21.46 -7.01 -8.20
C ALA A 36 -22.96 -6.70 -8.10
N LYS A 37 -23.81 -7.69 -7.84
CA LYS A 37 -25.23 -7.44 -7.63
C LYS A 37 -25.52 -7.07 -6.18
N ILE A 38 -24.79 -7.63 -5.22
CA ILE A 38 -24.91 -7.27 -3.81
C ILE A 38 -24.52 -5.80 -3.60
N SER A 39 -23.44 -5.31 -4.22
CA SER A 39 -23.03 -3.90 -4.13
C SER A 39 -24.13 -2.95 -4.60
N LYS A 40 -24.81 -3.26 -5.72
CA LYS A 40 -25.94 -2.45 -6.19
C LYS A 40 -27.12 -2.45 -5.22
N LYS A 41 -27.40 -3.61 -4.59
CA LYS A 41 -28.44 -3.72 -3.56
C LYS A 41 -28.08 -2.93 -2.29
N LEU A 42 -26.79 -2.81 -1.95
CA LEU A 42 -26.33 -2.06 -0.77
C LEU A 42 -26.56 -0.56 -0.85
N VAL A 43 -26.73 0.00 -2.05
CA VAL A 43 -27.11 1.43 -2.20
C VAL A 43 -28.47 1.71 -1.54
N HIS A 44 -29.36 0.72 -1.47
CA HIS A 44 -30.72 0.88 -0.96
C HIS A 44 -31.03 0.07 0.29
N ASN A 45 -30.31 -1.02 0.54
CA ASN A 45 -30.55 -1.91 1.68
C ASN A 45 -29.33 -1.92 2.59
N LYS A 46 -29.56 -2.04 3.89
CA LYS A 46 -28.47 -2.21 4.86
C LYS A 46 -27.71 -3.50 4.60
N GLY A 47 -26.42 -3.45 4.90
CA GLY A 47 -25.51 -4.58 4.74
C GLY A 47 -24.08 -4.11 4.51
N ALA A 48 -23.21 -5.05 4.15
CA ALA A 48 -21.82 -4.77 3.91
C ALA A 48 -21.19 -5.73 2.90
N ILE A 49 -20.11 -5.27 2.27
CA ILE A 49 -19.08 -6.05 1.61
C ILE A 49 -17.77 -5.82 2.36
N PHE A 50 -17.05 -6.90 2.64
CA PHE A 50 -15.66 -6.90 3.08
C PHE A 50 -14.86 -7.74 2.08
N ALA A 51 -13.71 -7.24 1.66
CA ALA A 51 -12.90 -7.86 0.63
C ALA A 51 -11.41 -7.77 0.98
N SER A 52 -10.66 -8.78 0.58
CA SER A 52 -9.21 -8.75 0.53
C SER A 52 -8.79 -9.00 -0.91
N ASP A 53 -8.30 -7.95 -1.58
CA ASP A 53 -7.82 -8.01 -2.97
C ASP A 53 -6.30 -8.25 -3.04
N TYR A 54 -5.67 -8.41 -1.88
CA TYR A 54 -4.23 -8.52 -1.72
C TYR A 54 -3.83 -9.89 -1.20
N GLU A 55 -2.70 -10.37 -1.66
CA GLU A 55 -2.13 -11.64 -1.23
C GLU A 55 -0.71 -11.41 -0.74
N TYR A 56 -0.43 -11.89 0.46
CA TYR A 56 0.91 -11.92 1.01
C TYR A 56 1.09 -13.23 1.77
N PRO A 57 2.12 -14.04 1.45
CA PRO A 57 2.29 -15.37 2.03
C PRO A 57 2.16 -15.38 3.55
N ASN A 58 1.30 -16.26 4.07
CA ASN A 58 1.02 -16.46 5.50
C ASN A 58 0.45 -15.24 6.24
N ARG A 59 0.07 -14.16 5.54
CA ARG A 59 -0.51 -12.95 6.14
C ARG A 59 -1.88 -12.62 5.57
N TYR A 60 -1.99 -12.48 4.25
CA TYR A 60 -3.23 -12.12 3.56
C TYR A 60 -3.54 -13.14 2.48
N SER A 61 -4.81 -13.56 2.41
CA SER A 61 -5.36 -14.34 1.31
C SER A 61 -6.51 -13.56 0.67
N ARG A 62 -6.88 -13.89 -0.57
CA ARG A 62 -7.92 -13.16 -1.29
C ARG A 62 -9.30 -13.74 -1.03
N TRP A 63 -10.20 -12.96 -0.46
CA TRP A 63 -11.55 -13.41 -0.11
C TRP A 63 -12.54 -12.24 -0.13
N GLU A 64 -13.83 -12.55 -0.20
CA GLU A 64 -14.92 -11.58 -0.09
C GLU A 64 -16.06 -12.14 0.77
N PHE A 65 -16.55 -11.32 1.70
CA PHE A 65 -17.77 -11.55 2.46
C PHE A 65 -18.79 -10.47 2.09
N ALA A 66 -20.02 -10.86 1.78
CA ALA A 66 -21.05 -9.90 1.41
C ALA A 66 -22.44 -10.32 1.86
N PHE A 67 -23.24 -9.35 2.32
CA PHE A 67 -24.63 -9.58 2.70
C PHE A 67 -25.47 -8.31 2.54
N THR A 68 -26.78 -8.51 2.41
CA THR A 68 -27.81 -7.45 2.40
C THR A 68 -29.01 -7.93 3.20
N ASN A 69 -29.81 -6.99 3.74
CA ASN A 69 -30.98 -7.30 4.56
C ASN A 69 -30.64 -8.14 5.81
N PRO A 70 -29.65 -7.75 6.63
CA PRO A 70 -29.35 -8.45 7.87
C PRO A 70 -30.59 -8.51 8.78
N CYS A 71 -30.64 -9.47 9.71
CA CYS A 71 -31.81 -9.67 10.57
C CYS A 71 -31.81 -8.73 11.78
N LEU A 72 -30.63 -8.45 12.36
CA LEU A 72 -30.45 -7.52 13.47
C LEU A 72 -29.39 -6.48 13.15
N GLU A 73 -29.51 -5.35 13.83
CA GLU A 73 -28.54 -4.26 13.87
C GLU A 73 -28.32 -3.81 15.31
N LEU A 74 -27.07 -3.82 15.76
CA LEU A 74 -26.62 -3.21 17.00
C LEU A 74 -25.99 -1.86 16.67
N ARG A 75 -26.44 -0.80 17.34
CA ARG A 75 -25.81 0.52 17.28
C ARG A 75 -25.44 1.02 18.67
N CYS A 76 -24.34 1.74 18.76
CA CYS A 76 -23.99 2.47 19.98
C CYS A 76 -23.59 3.91 19.67
N PHE A 77 -23.90 4.77 20.62
CA PHE A 77 -23.37 6.13 20.70
C PHE A 77 -23.07 6.42 22.16
N GLN A 78 -21.81 6.71 22.46
CA GLN A 78 -21.29 6.72 23.83
C GLN A 78 -21.71 5.42 24.55
N ARG A 79 -22.35 5.53 25.72
CA ARG A 79 -22.80 4.38 26.51
C ARG A 79 -24.23 3.91 26.19
N LYS A 80 -24.92 4.58 25.26
CA LYS A 80 -26.27 4.17 24.81
C LYS A 80 -26.14 3.12 23.72
N PHE A 81 -27.02 2.13 23.76
CA PHE A 81 -27.10 1.11 22.71
C PHE A 81 -28.55 0.91 22.24
N THR A 82 -28.68 0.54 20.97
CA THR A 82 -29.95 0.07 20.39
C THR A 82 -29.74 -1.22 19.64
N ILE A 83 -30.70 -2.15 19.75
CA ILE A 83 -30.74 -3.39 18.96
C ILE A 83 -32.05 -3.39 18.19
N ASN A 84 -31.96 -3.24 16.87
CA ASN A 84 -33.10 -3.17 15.97
C ASN A 84 -33.30 -4.50 15.26
N SER A 85 -34.55 -4.96 15.24
CA SER A 85 -34.98 -5.98 14.29
C SER A 85 -35.23 -5.34 12.94
N LEU A 86 -34.47 -5.76 11.92
CA LEU A 86 -34.58 -5.21 10.57
C LEU A 86 -35.59 -5.97 9.71
N ASN A 87 -36.04 -7.16 10.13
CA ASN A 87 -37.04 -7.96 9.44
C ASN A 87 -37.74 -8.91 10.42
N LYS A 88 -38.81 -9.60 10.01
CA LYS A 88 -39.57 -10.52 10.89
C LYS A 88 -38.73 -11.63 11.54
N ARG A 89 -37.54 -11.92 11.00
CA ARG A 89 -36.63 -12.97 11.49
C ARG A 89 -35.87 -12.45 12.72
N GLY A 90 -35.46 -11.18 12.71
CA GLY A 90 -34.87 -10.49 13.86
C GLY A 90 -35.80 -10.41 15.07
N ASP A 91 -37.12 -10.26 14.85
CA ASP A 91 -38.12 -10.20 15.93
C ASP A 91 -38.05 -11.43 16.85
N LEU A 92 -37.74 -12.61 16.28
CA LEU A 92 -37.67 -13.87 17.02
C LEU A 92 -36.41 -14.01 17.87
N LEU A 93 -35.39 -13.18 17.60
CA LEU A 93 -34.09 -13.16 18.27
C LEU A 93 -34.03 -12.10 19.38
N LEU A 94 -34.79 -11.00 19.26
CA LEU A 94 -34.75 -9.93 20.25
C LEU A 94 -35.18 -10.39 21.64
N ASP A 95 -36.19 -11.25 21.75
CA ASP A 95 -36.69 -11.71 23.06
C ASP A 95 -35.60 -12.44 23.88
N ILE A 96 -34.81 -13.31 23.25
CA ILE A 96 -33.72 -14.01 23.94
C ILE A 96 -32.58 -13.05 24.28
N ILE A 97 -32.26 -12.10 23.39
CA ILE A 97 -31.25 -11.08 23.64
C ILE A 97 -31.66 -10.19 24.81
N ALA A 98 -32.88 -9.64 24.81
CA ALA A 98 -33.40 -8.81 25.89
C ALA A 98 -33.38 -9.55 27.23
N CYS A 99 -33.85 -10.80 27.26
CA CYS A 99 -33.83 -11.63 28.46
C CYS A 99 -32.41 -11.79 29.03
N LYS A 100 -31.43 -12.02 28.15
CA LYS A 100 -30.03 -12.20 28.53
C LYS A 100 -29.32 -10.91 28.90
N LEU A 101 -29.66 -9.79 28.27
CA LEU A 101 -29.11 -8.47 28.64
C LEU A 101 -29.56 -8.03 30.04
N LYS A 102 -30.80 -8.35 30.45
CA LYS A 102 -31.31 -8.07 31.81
C LYS A 102 -30.56 -8.80 32.93
N GLU A 103 -29.80 -9.84 32.60
CA GLU A 103 -28.94 -10.54 33.56
C GLU A 103 -27.68 -9.74 33.91
N ILE A 104 -27.33 -8.72 33.12
CA ILE A 104 -26.13 -7.89 33.34
C ILE A 104 -26.52 -6.71 34.22
N LYS A 105 -25.89 -6.62 35.40
CA LYS A 105 -26.18 -5.60 36.42
C LYS A 105 -25.95 -4.18 35.90
N GLU A 106 -24.93 -4.00 35.07
CA GLU A 106 -24.49 -2.71 34.53
C GLU A 106 -25.30 -2.28 33.29
N VAL A 107 -26.26 -3.09 32.84
CA VAL A 107 -27.08 -2.79 31.65
C VAL A 107 -28.51 -2.46 32.08
N GLU A 108 -28.91 -1.23 31.79
CA GLU A 108 -30.28 -0.77 31.98
C GLU A 108 -31.02 -0.78 30.64
N ILE A 109 -32.10 -1.55 30.54
CA ILE A 109 -32.98 -1.53 29.36
C ILE A 109 -34.08 -0.48 29.60
N CYS A 110 -34.07 0.57 28.80
CA CYS A 110 -35.03 1.67 28.88
C CYS A 110 -36.28 1.40 28.03
N VAL A 111 -36.11 0.78 26.86
CA VAL A 111 -37.20 0.44 25.94
C VAL A 111 -37.03 -0.98 25.46
N GLU A 112 -38.11 -1.76 25.51
CA GLU A 112 -38.17 -3.11 24.97
C GLU A 112 -39.48 -3.30 24.22
N SER A 113 -39.38 -3.74 22.98
CA SER A 113 -40.50 -4.10 22.14
C SER A 113 -40.14 -5.29 21.27
N LYS A 114 -41.12 -5.82 20.54
CA LYS A 114 -40.89 -6.92 19.59
C LYS A 114 -39.85 -6.61 18.50
N GLU A 115 -39.61 -5.32 18.21
CA GLU A 115 -38.80 -4.90 17.06
C GLU A 115 -37.57 -4.05 17.46
N HIS A 116 -37.45 -3.71 18.74
CA HIS A 116 -36.48 -2.72 19.21
C HIS A 116 -36.15 -2.89 20.69
N ILE A 117 -34.86 -2.81 21.02
CA ILE A 117 -34.33 -2.69 22.38
C ILE A 117 -33.49 -1.41 22.44
N GLU A 118 -33.71 -0.57 23.45
CA GLU A 118 -32.86 0.58 23.78
C GLU A 118 -32.42 0.46 25.23
N GLY A 119 -31.15 0.77 25.49
CA GLY A 119 -30.62 0.76 26.83
C GLY A 119 -29.35 1.56 26.98
N ILE A 120 -28.86 1.61 28.21
CA ILE A 120 -27.66 2.33 28.62
C ILE A 120 -26.78 1.36 29.39
N VAL A 121 -25.49 1.37 29.09
CA VAL A 121 -24.47 0.70 29.91
C VAL A 121 -24.02 1.69 30.98
N GLN A 122 -24.31 1.40 32.24
CA GLN A 122 -23.94 2.27 33.36
C GLN A 122 -22.42 2.29 33.56
N GLU A 123 -21.90 3.41 34.03
CA GLU A 123 -20.50 3.50 34.45
C GLU A 123 -20.28 2.73 35.74
N ALA A 124 -19.16 2.02 35.82
CA ALA A 124 -18.70 1.40 37.04
C ALA A 124 -17.41 2.09 37.46
N ASN A 125 -17.46 2.86 38.54
CA ASN A 125 -16.28 3.47 39.15
C ASN A 125 -15.66 2.47 40.12
N GLU A 126 -15.16 1.37 39.58
CA GLU A 126 -14.45 0.34 40.33
C GLU A 126 -12.94 0.50 40.12
N PHE A 127 -12.17 0.21 41.17
CA PHE A 127 -10.72 0.15 41.06
C PHE A 127 -10.32 -1.06 40.22
N PHE A 128 -9.47 -0.86 39.21
CA PHE A 128 -8.94 -1.94 38.37
C PHE A 128 -7.42 -1.79 38.15
N CYS A 129 -6.76 -2.91 37.89
CA CYS A 129 -5.35 -2.93 37.45
C CYS A 129 -5.27 -2.71 35.94
N GLU A 130 -4.19 -2.12 35.42
CA GLU A 130 -4.05 -1.83 33.98
C GLU A 130 -4.09 -3.08 33.08
N GLU A 131 -3.78 -4.25 33.63
CA GLU A 131 -3.92 -5.57 33.02
C GLU A 131 -5.40 -5.97 32.79
N ASP A 132 -6.32 -5.43 33.59
CA ASP A 132 -7.76 -5.65 33.50
C ASP A 132 -8.48 -4.50 32.76
N ARG A 133 -7.73 -3.57 32.15
CA ARG A 133 -8.28 -2.41 31.45
C ARG A 133 -9.32 -2.78 30.40
N SER A 134 -9.17 -3.90 29.69
CA SER A 134 -10.12 -4.38 28.68
C SER A 134 -11.41 -4.99 29.26
N LYS A 135 -11.41 -5.28 30.57
CA LYS A 135 -12.57 -5.79 31.32
C LYS A 135 -13.45 -4.66 31.86
N GLN A 136 -13.05 -3.40 31.69
CA GLN A 136 -13.87 -2.24 32.05
C GLN A 136 -15.26 -2.29 31.40
N VAL A 137 -16.23 -1.83 32.18
CA VAL A 137 -17.64 -1.79 31.79
C VAL A 137 -17.82 -0.78 30.64
N SER A 138 -18.23 -1.28 29.48
CA SER A 138 -18.42 -0.51 28.25
C SER A 138 -19.50 -1.14 27.37
N VAL A 139 -19.84 -0.50 26.25
CA VAL A 139 -20.77 -1.08 25.26
C VAL A 139 -20.33 -2.44 24.70
N PHE A 140 -19.05 -2.81 24.83
CA PHE A 140 -18.54 -4.12 24.45
C PHE A 140 -19.10 -5.27 25.30
N LEU A 141 -19.68 -5.00 26.47
CA LEU A 141 -20.45 -6.00 27.22
C LEU A 141 -21.65 -6.50 26.43
N ILE A 142 -22.31 -5.62 25.67
CA ILE A 142 -23.44 -5.99 24.81
C ILE A 142 -22.96 -6.93 23.70
N ILE A 143 -21.81 -6.63 23.09
CA ILE A 143 -21.20 -7.48 22.06
C ILE A 143 -20.81 -8.85 22.64
N ARG A 144 -20.13 -8.88 23.80
CA ARG A 144 -19.77 -10.13 24.50
C ARG A 144 -21.01 -10.98 24.79
N LYS A 145 -22.08 -10.38 25.31
CA LYS A 145 -23.32 -11.11 25.63
C LYS A 145 -24.01 -11.64 24.37
N ILE A 146 -24.08 -10.87 23.29
CA ILE A 146 -24.63 -11.36 22.01
C ILE A 146 -23.77 -12.51 21.50
N LYS A 147 -22.44 -12.37 21.51
CA LYS A 147 -21.52 -13.45 21.13
C LYS A 147 -21.78 -14.72 21.94
N ASP A 148 -21.90 -14.62 23.26
CA ASP A 148 -22.17 -15.77 24.14
C ASP A 148 -23.52 -16.45 23.86
N ILE A 149 -24.55 -15.68 23.48
CA ILE A 149 -25.87 -16.23 23.12
C ILE A 149 -25.78 -17.10 21.87
N PHE A 150 -24.99 -16.67 20.87
CA PHE A 150 -24.85 -17.36 19.60
C PHE A 150 -23.63 -18.29 19.51
N GLU A 151 -22.83 -18.38 20.58
CA GLU A 151 -21.57 -19.13 20.61
C GLU A 151 -21.76 -20.59 20.20
N SER A 152 -20.94 -21.05 19.25
CA SER A 152 -20.87 -22.43 18.79
C SER A 152 -19.53 -22.70 18.08
N LYS A 153 -18.95 -23.89 18.27
CA LYS A 153 -17.74 -24.33 17.55
C LYS A 153 -18.04 -24.94 16.18
N GLU A 154 -19.32 -25.20 15.89
CA GLU A 154 -19.79 -25.83 14.64
C GLU A 154 -19.83 -24.84 13.46
N ASP A 155 -19.58 -23.55 13.71
CA ASP A 155 -19.68 -22.47 12.73
C ASP A 155 -18.52 -21.50 12.80
N SER A 156 -17.94 -21.17 11.65
CA SER A 156 -16.82 -20.24 11.50
C SER A 156 -17.16 -19.03 10.63
N ASN A 157 -18.44 -18.74 10.40
CA ASN A 157 -18.89 -17.63 9.55
C ASN A 157 -20.09 -16.86 10.13
N LEU A 158 -20.83 -17.40 11.10
CA LEU A 158 -21.87 -16.64 11.79
C LEU A 158 -21.25 -15.68 12.82
N GLY A 159 -21.62 -14.41 12.77
CA GLY A 159 -21.05 -13.38 13.63
C GLY A 159 -21.67 -12.01 13.45
N LEU A 160 -21.03 -11.01 14.05
CA LEU A 160 -21.37 -9.60 13.95
C LEU A 160 -20.40 -8.90 12.99
N TYR A 161 -20.94 -8.18 12.01
CA TYR A 161 -20.19 -7.57 10.92
C TYR A 161 -20.47 -6.07 10.85
N GLY A 162 -19.44 -5.23 10.75
CA GLY A 162 -19.68 -3.79 10.58
C GLY A 162 -18.47 -2.91 10.89
N ALA A 163 -18.72 -1.80 11.56
CA ALA A 163 -17.76 -0.73 11.80
C ALA A 163 -17.75 -0.27 13.27
N PHE A 164 -16.56 0.11 13.71
CA PHE A 164 -16.22 0.63 15.02
C PHE A 164 -15.62 2.03 14.82
N GLY A 165 -16.20 3.04 15.45
CA GLY A 165 -15.79 4.43 15.38
C GLY A 165 -14.70 4.75 16.40
N TYR A 166 -13.89 5.75 16.08
CA TYR A 166 -12.77 6.23 16.91
C TYR A 166 -13.21 6.60 18.33
N ASP A 167 -14.35 7.28 18.46
CA ASP A 167 -14.84 7.82 19.72
C ASP A 167 -15.18 6.75 20.78
N LEU A 168 -15.19 5.45 20.42
CA LEU A 168 -15.27 4.36 21.39
C LEU A 168 -14.16 4.41 22.44
N VAL A 169 -12.99 4.98 22.11
CA VAL A 169 -11.84 5.09 23.02
C VAL A 169 -12.16 5.93 24.27
N PHE A 170 -13.04 6.92 24.15
CA PHE A 170 -13.39 7.81 25.26
C PHE A 170 -14.20 7.10 26.36
N GLN A 171 -14.71 5.88 26.12
CA GLN A 171 -15.30 5.05 27.17
C GLN A 171 -14.25 4.45 28.11
N PHE A 172 -12.97 4.42 27.69
CA PHE A 172 -11.85 3.85 28.43
C PHE A 172 -10.86 4.93 28.92
N GLU A 173 -11.03 6.17 28.45
CA GLU A 173 -10.25 7.34 28.87
C GLU A 173 -11.21 8.46 29.35
N PRO A 174 -12.03 8.21 30.38
CA PRO A 174 -13.10 9.11 30.78
C PRO A 174 -12.60 10.45 31.33
N GLU A 175 -11.33 10.57 31.70
CA GLU A 175 -10.77 11.84 32.16
C GLU A 175 -10.41 12.81 31.03
N ILE A 176 -10.43 12.36 29.76
CA ILE A 176 -10.17 13.24 28.62
C ILE A 176 -11.38 14.16 28.41
N GLU A 177 -11.15 15.47 28.53
CA GLU A 177 -12.19 16.46 28.29
C GLU A 177 -12.50 16.59 26.79
N LEU A 178 -13.73 16.26 26.41
CA LEU A 178 -14.20 16.36 25.03
C LEU A 178 -14.36 17.84 24.61
N LYS A 179 -13.50 18.32 23.70
CA LYS A 179 -13.48 19.73 23.23
C LYS A 179 -14.40 19.99 22.03
N LYS A 180 -14.94 18.92 21.43
CA LYS A 180 -15.73 18.99 20.19
C LYS A 180 -17.18 18.58 20.41
N GLU A 181 -18.09 19.27 19.72
CA GLU A 181 -19.51 18.91 19.73
C GLU A 181 -19.73 17.62 18.94
N ARG A 182 -20.50 16.69 19.52
CA ARG A 182 -20.92 15.44 18.89
C ARG A 182 -22.42 15.46 18.75
N SER A 183 -22.92 15.23 17.54
CA SER A 183 -24.35 15.20 17.29
C SER A 183 -24.99 14.00 18.01
N ASP A 184 -26.20 14.18 18.56
CA ASP A 184 -27.00 13.07 19.11
C ASP A 184 -27.33 11.97 18.08
N LYS A 185 -27.14 12.25 16.78
CA LYS A 185 -27.31 11.30 15.68
C LYS A 185 -26.01 10.58 15.29
N GLN A 186 -24.87 10.95 15.88
CA GLN A 186 -23.60 10.25 15.67
C GLN A 186 -23.72 8.79 16.15
N GLN A 187 -22.94 7.91 15.55
CA GLN A 187 -22.87 6.50 15.92
C GLN A 187 -21.39 6.14 16.02
N ASP A 188 -21.02 5.50 17.12
CA ASP A 188 -19.65 5.06 17.38
C ASP A 188 -19.50 3.56 17.11
N LEU A 189 -20.60 2.83 16.95
CA LEU A 189 -20.60 1.41 16.60
C LEU A 189 -21.82 1.10 15.75
N VAL A 190 -21.64 0.36 14.67
CA VAL A 190 -22.75 -0.28 13.94
C VAL A 190 -22.32 -1.68 13.53
N LEU A 191 -23.00 -2.70 14.07
CA LEU A 191 -22.78 -4.10 13.74
C LEU A 191 -24.07 -4.78 13.29
N TYR A 192 -23.98 -5.62 12.29
CA TYR A 192 -25.09 -6.38 11.72
C TYR A 192 -24.95 -7.87 12.01
N LEU A 193 -26.09 -8.53 12.23
CA LEU A 193 -26.18 -9.99 12.21
C LEU A 193 -26.79 -10.45 10.88
N PRO A 194 -25.99 -10.88 9.89
CA PRO A 194 -26.52 -11.45 8.66
C PRO A 194 -27.00 -12.89 8.89
N ASP A 195 -28.20 -13.19 8.38
CA ASP A 195 -28.74 -14.56 8.34
C ASP A 195 -28.66 -15.18 6.93
N ARG A 196 -27.98 -14.48 6.01
CA ARG A 196 -27.57 -14.91 4.69
C ARG A 196 -26.27 -14.20 4.32
N LEU A 197 -25.23 -14.97 4.01
CA LEU A 197 -23.88 -14.48 3.77
C LEU A 197 -23.31 -15.12 2.50
N THR A 198 -22.87 -14.29 1.55
CA THR A 198 -22.05 -14.73 0.42
C THR A 198 -20.59 -14.76 0.85
N VAL A 199 -19.91 -15.87 0.57
CA VAL A 199 -18.48 -16.07 0.78
C VAL A 199 -17.84 -16.43 -0.55
N VAL A 200 -16.82 -15.68 -0.95
CA VAL A 200 -16.04 -15.93 -2.16
C VAL A 200 -14.58 -16.07 -1.77
N ASP A 201 -13.92 -17.09 -2.28
CA ASP A 201 -12.46 -17.19 -2.29
C ASP A 201 -11.96 -16.95 -3.69
N ASN A 202 -11.20 -15.85 -3.81
CA ASN A 202 -10.69 -15.38 -5.09
C ASN A 202 -9.45 -16.15 -5.53
N GLU A 203 -8.81 -16.92 -4.64
CA GLU A 203 -7.70 -17.81 -4.98
C GLU A 203 -8.19 -19.07 -5.69
N SER A 204 -9.15 -19.79 -5.07
CA SER A 204 -9.78 -20.97 -5.67
C SER A 204 -10.80 -20.64 -6.76
N LYS A 205 -11.26 -19.38 -6.82
CA LYS A 205 -12.41 -18.91 -7.64
C LYS A 205 -13.72 -19.63 -7.30
N ASP A 206 -13.78 -20.23 -6.12
CA ASP A 206 -14.97 -20.87 -5.59
C ASP A 206 -15.70 -19.92 -4.65
N GLY A 207 -17.02 -20.11 -4.55
CA GLY A 207 -17.77 -19.41 -3.53
C GLY A 207 -19.15 -20.01 -3.31
N TYR A 208 -19.72 -19.66 -2.18
CA TYR A 208 -20.96 -20.24 -1.69
C TYR A 208 -21.76 -19.21 -0.91
N VAL A 209 -23.04 -19.52 -0.72
CA VAL A 209 -23.95 -18.76 0.11
C VAL A 209 -24.29 -19.58 1.33
N LEU A 210 -24.11 -19.01 2.51
CA LEU A 210 -24.60 -19.53 3.77
C LEU A 210 -25.95 -18.89 4.08
N SER A 211 -26.93 -19.71 4.43
CA SER A 211 -28.24 -19.25 4.94
C SER A 211 -28.51 -19.88 6.29
N TYR A 212 -28.96 -19.08 7.23
CA TYR A 212 -29.22 -19.49 8.60
C TYR A 212 -30.71 -19.40 8.91
N GLU A 213 -31.27 -20.47 9.46
CA GLU A 213 -32.59 -20.48 10.10
C GLU A 213 -32.43 -20.67 11.61
N PHE A 214 -33.10 -19.83 12.38
CA PHE A 214 -33.04 -19.80 13.83
C PHE A 214 -34.37 -20.30 14.41
N THR A 215 -34.30 -21.17 15.42
CA THR A 215 -35.45 -21.58 16.23
C THR A 215 -35.20 -21.19 17.68
N THR A 216 -36.09 -20.36 18.22
CA THR A 216 -36.11 -19.93 19.62
C THR A 216 -37.40 -20.41 20.28
N ALA A 217 -37.56 -20.14 21.59
CA ALA A 217 -38.81 -20.42 22.31
C ALA A 217 -40.04 -19.70 21.71
N LYS A 218 -39.83 -18.68 20.87
CA LYS A 218 -40.89 -17.85 20.27
C LYS A 218 -41.27 -18.30 18.85
N GLY A 219 -40.52 -19.20 18.24
CA GLY A 219 -40.81 -19.74 16.92
C GLY A 219 -39.56 -20.00 16.09
N SER A 220 -39.79 -20.36 14.82
CA SER A 220 -38.75 -20.59 13.82
C SER A 220 -38.78 -19.50 12.75
N THR A 221 -37.61 -19.13 12.24
CA THR A 221 -37.49 -18.24 11.08
C THR A 221 -37.76 -18.97 9.75
N GLU A 222 -37.87 -20.30 9.75
CA GLU A 222 -38.08 -21.08 8.53
C GLU A 222 -39.33 -20.62 7.77
N GLY A 223 -39.18 -20.34 6.47
CA GLY A 223 -40.24 -19.80 5.63
C GLY A 223 -40.47 -18.28 5.74
N LEU A 224 -39.83 -17.58 6.67
CA LEU A 224 -39.89 -16.11 6.76
C LEU A 224 -38.96 -15.46 5.73
N LYS A 225 -39.45 -14.44 5.03
CA LYS A 225 -38.70 -13.69 4.01
C LYS A 225 -37.61 -12.80 4.64
N ARG A 226 -36.48 -12.67 3.95
CA ARG A 226 -35.34 -11.78 4.27
C ARG A 226 -35.51 -10.41 3.59
N ILE A 227 -36.64 -9.76 3.84
CA ILE A 227 -36.94 -8.43 3.28
C ILE A 227 -36.78 -7.43 4.41
N GLU A 228 -35.88 -6.46 4.22
CA GLU A 228 -35.72 -5.36 5.17
C GLU A 228 -37.05 -4.61 5.33
N ARG A 229 -37.41 -4.31 6.58
CA ARG A 229 -38.54 -3.45 6.91
C ARG A 229 -38.24 -2.10 6.29
N LEU A 230 -39.11 -1.66 5.37
CA LEU A 230 -39.03 -0.32 4.79
C LEU A 230 -39.05 0.68 5.94
N ASN A 231 -37.90 1.30 6.22
CA ASN A 231 -37.87 2.48 7.07
C ASN A 231 -38.55 3.59 6.27
N ASN A 232 -39.77 3.96 6.69
CA ASN A 232 -40.47 5.16 6.20
C ASN A 232 -39.76 6.46 6.57
N ASN A 233 -38.57 6.39 7.16
CA ASN A 233 -37.60 7.44 7.09
C ASN A 233 -37.17 7.57 5.63
N LYS A 234 -37.98 8.29 4.82
CA LYS A 234 -37.43 9.16 3.79
C LYS A 234 -36.12 9.68 4.37
N ILE A 235 -35.01 9.57 3.64
CA ILE A 235 -33.78 10.30 3.94
C ILE A 235 -34.25 11.74 4.18
N GLN A 236 -34.50 12.11 5.44
CA GLN A 236 -34.87 13.46 5.77
C GLN A 236 -33.61 14.19 5.38
N GLN A 237 -33.73 15.14 4.45
CA GLN A 237 -32.76 16.21 4.33
C GLN A 237 -32.69 16.87 5.70
N CYS A 238 -31.87 16.31 6.58
CA CYS A 238 -31.65 16.77 7.94
C CYS A 238 -30.30 17.44 7.95
N GLU A 239 -30.38 18.77 8.05
CA GLU A 239 -29.36 19.75 8.42
C GLU A 239 -28.08 19.75 7.57
N ASN A 240 -27.48 20.94 7.46
CA ASN A 240 -26.28 21.20 6.67
C ASN A 240 -25.18 20.20 7.04
N PHE A 241 -25.01 19.13 6.26
CA PHE A 241 -23.86 18.26 6.41
C PHE A 241 -22.64 19.11 6.05
N ASN A 242 -21.77 19.34 7.03
CA ASN A 242 -20.70 20.32 6.88
C ASN A 242 -19.80 19.93 5.68
N ASN A 243 -19.81 20.76 4.64
CA ASN A 243 -18.99 20.58 3.44
C ASN A 243 -17.66 21.37 3.55
N GLU A 244 -17.32 21.88 4.73
CA GLU A 244 -16.04 22.52 4.94
C GLU A 244 -14.90 21.52 4.74
N SER A 245 -13.98 21.90 3.88
CA SER A 245 -12.71 21.23 3.66
C SER A 245 -11.61 22.04 4.35
N SER A 246 -10.61 21.34 4.86
CA SER A 246 -9.43 21.97 5.44
C SER A 246 -8.70 22.79 4.38
N LYS A 247 -8.20 23.96 4.79
CA LYS A 247 -7.47 24.87 3.89
C LYS A 247 -5.98 24.56 3.92
N LEU A 248 -5.29 24.86 2.83
CA LEU A 248 -3.83 24.74 2.74
C LEU A 248 -3.16 25.56 3.85
N GLY A 249 -2.14 24.98 4.50
CA GLY A 249 -1.42 25.56 5.63
C GLY A 249 -2.05 25.30 7.00
N GLU A 250 -3.31 24.85 7.07
CA GLU A 250 -3.94 24.53 8.36
C GLU A 250 -3.32 23.29 9.00
N TYR A 251 -2.97 22.27 8.21
CA TYR A 251 -2.31 21.08 8.73
C TYR A 251 -0.87 21.41 9.16
N ALA A 252 -0.14 22.19 8.35
CA ALA A 252 1.21 22.65 8.70
C ALA A 252 1.24 23.43 10.04
N SER A 253 0.18 24.18 10.36
CA SER A 253 0.04 24.84 11.67
C SER A 253 -0.11 23.84 12.81
N ILE A 254 -0.89 22.77 12.62
CA ILE A 254 -1.02 21.67 13.60
C ILE A 254 0.33 20.98 13.81
N VAL A 255 1.08 20.73 12.74
CA VAL A 255 2.44 20.14 12.84
C VAL A 255 3.35 21.01 13.71
N SER A 256 3.31 22.34 13.52
CA SER A 256 4.13 23.26 14.30
C SER A 256 3.84 23.18 15.82
N LYS A 257 2.57 23.00 16.20
CA LYS A 257 2.17 22.80 17.60
C LYS A 257 2.62 21.43 18.15
N ALA A 258 2.62 20.39 17.32
CA ALA A 258 3.09 19.06 17.72
C ALA A 258 4.58 19.12 18.07
N LEU A 259 5.38 19.83 17.27
CA LEU A 259 6.81 20.04 17.54
C LEU A 259 7.08 20.69 18.90
N ASP A 260 6.24 21.63 19.33
CA ASP A 260 6.36 22.24 20.66
C ASP A 260 6.07 21.24 21.79
N SER A 261 5.15 20.31 21.56
CA SER A 261 4.78 19.27 22.53
C SER A 261 5.88 18.20 22.62
N PHE A 262 6.49 17.83 21.49
CA PHE A 262 7.67 16.95 21.45
C PHE A 262 8.86 17.55 22.22
N ARG A 263 9.13 18.86 22.05
CA ARG A 263 10.22 19.54 22.77
C ARG A 263 10.06 19.53 24.28
N LYS A 264 8.82 19.53 24.77
CA LYS A 264 8.50 19.45 26.21
C LYS A 264 8.58 18.02 26.74
N GLY A 265 8.54 17.02 25.86
CA GLY A 265 8.44 15.61 26.23
C GLY A 265 7.01 15.16 26.51
N ASP A 266 6.00 15.94 26.10
CA ASP A 266 4.58 15.59 26.26
C ASP A 266 4.17 14.45 25.31
N LEU A 267 4.84 14.38 24.15
CA LEU A 267 4.62 13.41 23.09
C LEU A 267 5.97 12.91 22.55
N PHE A 268 5.97 11.72 21.96
CA PHE A 268 7.08 11.17 21.15
C PHE A 268 6.69 11.12 19.67
N GLU A 269 5.42 10.78 19.42
CA GLU A 269 4.80 10.67 18.11
C GLU A 269 3.33 11.07 18.22
N VAL A 270 2.78 11.72 17.21
CA VAL A 270 1.32 11.97 17.11
C VAL A 270 0.88 11.99 15.66
N VAL A 271 -0.33 11.50 15.40
CA VAL A 271 -0.91 11.38 14.06
C VAL A 271 -2.17 12.25 13.98
N PRO A 272 -2.06 13.58 13.85
CA PRO A 272 -3.21 14.43 13.61
C PRO A 272 -3.76 14.18 12.21
N SER A 273 -5.00 14.62 12.01
CA SER A 273 -5.70 14.48 10.75
C SER A 273 -6.54 15.69 10.43
N HIS A 274 -6.84 15.86 9.15
CA HIS A 274 -7.70 16.91 8.63
C HIS A 274 -8.72 16.33 7.64
N LEU A 275 -9.78 17.08 7.39
CA LEU A 275 -10.92 16.63 6.57
C LEU A 275 -10.89 17.30 5.20
N LEU A 276 -11.09 16.49 4.15
CA LEU A 276 -11.32 16.93 2.78
C LEU A 276 -12.74 16.56 2.38
N SER A 277 -13.49 17.52 1.86
CA SER A 277 -14.92 17.35 1.51
C SER A 277 -15.14 17.65 0.04
N LYS A 278 -15.99 16.87 -0.63
CA LYS A 278 -16.33 17.05 -2.05
C LYS A 278 -17.75 16.60 -2.34
N GLU A 279 -18.49 17.40 -3.10
CA GLU A 279 -19.78 17.00 -3.66
C GLU A 279 -19.60 15.98 -4.80
N ILE A 280 -20.46 14.96 -4.82
CA ILE A 280 -20.37 13.85 -5.76
C ILE A 280 -21.71 13.58 -6.44
N ASN A 281 -21.64 13.11 -7.69
CA ASN A 281 -22.77 12.69 -8.51
C ASN A 281 -22.70 11.18 -8.86
N MET A 282 -21.94 10.42 -8.08
CA MET A 282 -21.71 8.99 -8.23
C MET A 282 -22.36 8.23 -7.08
N THR A 283 -22.77 7.00 -7.34
CA THR A 283 -23.28 6.13 -6.27
C THR A 283 -22.13 5.51 -5.47
N ALA A 284 -22.40 5.10 -4.23
CA ALA A 284 -21.38 4.53 -3.36
C ALA A 284 -20.77 3.23 -3.91
N ASP A 285 -21.55 2.43 -4.65
CA ASP A 285 -21.04 1.22 -5.30
C ASP A 285 -20.09 1.52 -6.47
N GLU A 286 -20.36 2.55 -7.28
CA GLU A 286 -19.44 3.01 -8.33
C GLU A 286 -18.09 3.45 -7.72
N ILE A 287 -18.14 4.21 -6.62
CA ILE A 287 -16.95 4.66 -5.90
C ILE A 287 -16.18 3.47 -5.33
N PHE A 288 -16.86 2.47 -4.77
CA PHE A 288 -16.22 1.25 -4.25
C PHE A 288 -15.44 0.49 -5.34
N TYR A 289 -16.03 0.29 -6.52
CA TYR A 289 -15.30 -0.37 -7.63
C TYR A 289 -14.15 0.47 -8.15
N ASN A 290 -14.34 1.79 -8.31
CA ASN A 290 -13.26 2.69 -8.69
C ASN A 290 -12.08 2.58 -7.72
N LEU A 291 -12.36 2.58 -6.40
CA LEU A 291 -11.34 2.51 -5.37
C LEU A 291 -10.61 1.16 -5.37
N ARG A 292 -11.32 0.04 -5.57
CA ARG A 292 -10.70 -1.30 -5.68
C ARG A 292 -9.74 -1.40 -6.87
N GLU A 293 -10.11 -0.82 -8.00
CA GLU A 293 -9.25 -0.82 -9.19
C GLU A 293 -8.00 0.06 -9.02
N ILE A 294 -8.16 1.23 -8.40
CA ILE A 294 -7.04 2.16 -8.18
C ILE A 294 -6.13 1.62 -7.08
N ASN A 295 -6.67 1.20 -5.94
CA ASN A 295 -5.89 0.87 -4.76
C ASN A 295 -6.36 -0.47 -4.15
N PRO A 296 -5.97 -1.62 -4.70
CA PRO A 296 -6.24 -2.93 -4.09
C PRO A 296 -5.54 -3.02 -2.73
N SER A 297 -6.26 -3.52 -1.71
CA SER A 297 -5.74 -3.62 -0.34
C SER A 297 -6.20 -4.90 0.37
N PRO A 298 -5.56 -5.26 1.50
CA PRO A 298 -5.97 -6.40 2.31
C PRO A 298 -7.33 -6.22 3.00
N TYR A 299 -7.80 -4.97 3.19
CA TYR A 299 -9.05 -4.63 3.87
C TYR A 299 -9.88 -3.62 3.05
N GLY A 300 -10.49 -4.10 1.98
CA GLY A 300 -11.53 -3.39 1.22
C GLY A 300 -12.90 -3.53 1.85
N PHE A 301 -13.71 -2.47 1.82
CA PHE A 301 -15.07 -2.52 2.38
C PHE A 301 -16.03 -1.52 1.75
N PHE A 302 -17.30 -1.91 1.70
CA PHE A 302 -18.43 -1.06 1.40
C PHE A 302 -19.57 -1.37 2.37
N ILE A 303 -19.89 -0.45 3.26
CA ILE A 303 -20.87 -0.63 4.33
C ILE A 303 -21.97 0.42 4.20
N ASN A 304 -23.22 -0.03 4.13
CA ASN A 304 -24.38 0.85 4.28
C ASN A 304 -24.76 0.92 5.76
N LEU A 305 -24.54 2.08 6.39
CA LEU A 305 -24.85 2.35 7.79
C LEU A 305 -26.26 2.94 7.98
N GLY A 306 -27.14 2.87 6.98
CA GLY A 306 -28.49 3.42 7.00
C GLY A 306 -28.55 4.88 6.55
N ASP A 307 -27.92 5.80 7.30
CA ASP A 307 -27.93 7.24 6.99
C ASP A 307 -26.71 7.72 6.17
N LYS A 308 -25.71 6.85 6.02
CA LYS A 308 -24.43 7.12 5.37
C LYS A 308 -23.77 5.82 4.91
N PHE A 309 -22.78 5.96 4.05
CA PHE A 309 -21.95 4.85 3.58
C PHE A 309 -20.51 5.03 4.03
N LEU A 310 -19.84 3.91 4.29
CA LEU A 310 -18.38 3.84 4.37
C LEU A 310 -17.86 3.03 3.20
N VAL A 311 -16.95 3.60 2.44
CA VAL A 311 -16.25 2.95 1.33
C VAL A 311 -14.76 3.11 1.56
N GLY A 312 -14.00 2.01 1.63
CA GLY A 312 -12.59 2.10 1.96
C GLY A 312 -11.76 0.94 1.42
N SER A 313 -10.45 1.17 1.40
CA SER A 313 -9.43 0.21 0.99
C SER A 313 -8.21 0.39 1.89
N SER A 314 -8.31 -0.16 3.10
CA SER A 314 -7.32 0.03 4.15
C SER A 314 -6.11 -0.89 3.95
N PRO A 315 -4.88 -0.38 4.08
CA PRO A 315 -3.68 -1.20 4.00
C PRO A 315 -3.38 -1.98 5.29
N GLU A 316 -3.97 -1.58 6.43
CA GLU A 316 -3.47 -1.96 7.74
C GLU A 316 -4.47 -2.85 8.52
N MET A 317 -3.98 -4.01 8.93
CA MET A 317 -4.65 -4.89 9.89
C MET A 317 -4.71 -4.20 11.25
N TYR A 318 -5.91 -4.09 11.82
CA TYR A 318 -6.05 -3.61 13.18
C TYR A 318 -5.74 -4.73 14.17
N VAL A 319 -6.63 -5.72 14.27
CA VAL A 319 -6.46 -6.92 15.09
C VAL A 319 -7.09 -8.10 14.36
N ARG A 320 -6.33 -9.20 14.28
CA ARG A 320 -6.85 -10.52 13.90
C ARG A 320 -6.65 -11.51 15.03
N VAL A 321 -7.69 -12.24 15.36
CA VAL A 321 -7.65 -13.36 16.31
C VAL A 321 -8.17 -14.61 15.61
N GLU A 322 -7.32 -15.62 15.51
CA GLU A 322 -7.71 -16.95 15.05
C GLU A 322 -7.44 -17.95 16.17
N LYS A 323 -8.51 -18.53 16.72
CA LYS A 323 -8.51 -19.32 17.96
C LYS A 323 -7.98 -18.49 19.12
N ASN A 324 -6.73 -18.70 19.51
CA ASN A 324 -6.04 -17.95 20.56
C ASN A 324 -4.83 -17.17 20.04
N ARG A 325 -4.53 -17.20 18.74
CA ARG A 325 -3.42 -16.45 18.14
C ARG A 325 -3.90 -15.06 17.78
N VAL A 326 -3.29 -14.03 18.36
CA VAL A 326 -3.54 -12.61 18.06
C VAL A 326 -2.43 -12.06 17.19
N GLU A 327 -2.78 -11.35 16.13
CA GLU A 327 -1.85 -10.76 15.17
C GLU A 327 -2.23 -9.32 14.85
N THR A 328 -1.20 -8.51 14.59
CA THR A 328 -1.31 -7.15 14.04
C THR A 328 -0.17 -6.91 13.06
N CYS A 329 -0.31 -5.90 12.20
CA CYS A 329 0.72 -5.54 11.24
C CYS A 329 0.93 -4.02 11.22
N PRO A 330 1.70 -3.45 12.17
CA PRO A 330 2.03 -2.03 12.15
C PRO A 330 2.71 -1.65 10.82
N ILE A 331 2.25 -0.55 10.22
CA ILE A 331 2.78 -0.04 8.95
C ILE A 331 3.34 1.36 9.18
N SER A 332 4.56 1.59 8.71
CA SER A 332 5.15 2.91 8.63
C SER A 332 6.19 2.94 7.52
N GLY A 333 6.48 4.12 6.98
CA GLY A 333 7.29 4.29 5.78
C GLY A 333 6.53 3.94 4.51
N THR A 334 6.42 4.92 3.61
CA THR A 334 5.70 4.78 2.33
C THR A 334 6.49 5.43 1.22
N THR A 335 6.71 4.71 0.12
CA THR A 335 7.22 5.31 -1.12
C THR A 335 6.37 4.90 -2.32
N LYS A 336 6.42 5.71 -3.39
CA LYS A 336 5.73 5.41 -4.65
C LYS A 336 6.50 4.34 -5.41
N ARG A 337 5.77 3.49 -6.14
CA ARG A 337 6.35 2.57 -7.13
C ARG A 337 7.15 3.34 -8.18
N GLY A 338 8.29 2.80 -8.56
CA GLY A 338 9.11 3.26 -9.67
C GLY A 338 8.45 2.98 -11.02
N LYS A 339 9.00 3.55 -12.10
CA LYS A 339 8.46 3.34 -13.46
C LYS A 339 8.77 1.93 -14.00
N ASN A 340 9.74 1.26 -13.41
CA ASN A 340 10.24 -0.07 -13.79
C ASN A 340 10.94 -0.71 -12.57
N ALA A 341 11.39 -1.95 -12.73
CA ALA A 341 12.02 -2.73 -11.66
C ALA A 341 13.32 -2.10 -11.10
N ILE A 342 14.08 -1.35 -11.92
CA ILE A 342 15.31 -0.69 -11.47
C ILE A 342 14.95 0.49 -10.57
N ASP A 343 14.00 1.32 -11.00
CA ASP A 343 13.50 2.43 -10.20
C ASP A 343 12.87 1.93 -8.90
N ASP A 344 12.08 0.85 -8.94
CA ASP A 344 11.53 0.19 -7.74
C ASP A 344 12.63 -0.22 -6.77
N SER A 345 13.71 -0.85 -7.26
CA SER A 345 14.85 -1.26 -6.42
C SER A 345 15.51 -0.06 -5.74
N GLU A 346 15.64 1.08 -6.42
CA GLU A 346 16.21 2.29 -5.84
C GLU A 346 15.25 2.93 -4.82
N GLN A 347 13.93 2.90 -5.05
CA GLN A 347 12.92 3.36 -4.10
C GLN A 347 12.90 2.51 -2.83
N ILE A 348 12.92 1.18 -2.97
CA ILE A 348 13.01 0.24 -1.84
C ILE A 348 14.27 0.51 -1.03
N LYS A 349 15.41 0.70 -1.71
CA LYS A 349 16.68 0.98 -1.03
C LYS A 349 16.62 2.30 -0.25
N LYS A 350 15.98 3.35 -0.79
CA LYS A 350 15.76 4.61 -0.06
C LYS A 350 14.90 4.39 1.17
N LEU A 351 13.77 3.68 1.04
CA LEU A 351 12.86 3.38 2.14
C LEU A 351 13.54 2.58 3.26
N ILE A 352 14.28 1.52 2.92
CA ILE A 352 15.00 0.69 3.90
C ILE A 352 16.12 1.48 4.61
N ASN A 353 16.76 2.44 3.95
CA ASN A 353 17.80 3.26 4.57
C ASN A 353 17.28 4.55 5.22
N SER A 354 15.96 4.75 5.28
CA SER A 354 15.36 5.90 5.95
C SER A 354 15.34 5.68 7.46
N ASN A 355 16.15 6.45 8.19
CA ASN A 355 16.18 6.41 9.66
C ASN A 355 14.85 6.89 10.25
N LYS A 356 14.21 7.91 9.64
CA LYS A 356 12.89 8.42 10.07
C LYS A 356 11.86 7.28 10.09
N ASP A 357 11.73 6.58 8.96
CA ASP A 357 10.73 5.51 8.81
C ASP A 357 11.05 4.30 9.71
N GLU A 358 12.34 4.04 9.95
CA GLU A 358 12.76 2.99 10.90
C GLU A 358 12.40 3.32 12.34
N GLU A 359 12.65 4.55 12.78
CA GLU A 359 12.34 5.04 14.13
C GLU A 359 10.83 5.03 14.38
N GLU A 360 10.03 5.54 13.44
CA GLU A 360 8.57 5.54 13.50
C GLU A 360 8.02 4.11 13.65
N LEU A 361 8.44 3.19 12.77
CA LEU A 361 7.97 1.81 12.83
C LEU A 361 8.43 1.09 14.12
N THR A 362 9.59 1.45 14.66
CA THR A 362 10.09 0.89 15.93
C THR A 362 9.15 1.25 17.07
N MET A 363 8.76 2.52 17.19
CA MET A 363 7.87 2.98 18.26
C MET A 363 6.49 2.35 18.16
N CYS A 364 5.92 2.27 16.94
CA CYS A 364 4.66 1.59 16.70
C CYS A 364 4.71 0.12 17.15
N THR A 365 5.81 -0.58 16.83
CA THR A 365 5.99 -1.99 17.16
C THR A 365 6.18 -2.23 18.65
N ASP A 366 6.90 -1.34 19.35
CA ASP A 366 7.08 -1.48 20.80
C ASP A 366 5.77 -1.26 21.58
N VAL A 367 4.94 -0.31 21.16
CA VAL A 367 3.61 -0.13 21.77
C VAL A 367 2.70 -1.31 21.45
N ASP A 368 2.73 -1.83 20.23
CA ASP A 368 1.95 -3.01 19.85
C ASP A 368 2.35 -4.26 20.68
N ARG A 369 3.66 -4.45 20.92
CA ARG A 369 4.17 -5.50 21.82
C ARG A 369 3.71 -5.28 23.26
N ASN A 370 3.73 -4.04 23.74
CA ASN A 370 3.23 -3.67 25.07
C ASN A 370 1.74 -4.00 25.22
N ASP A 371 0.92 -3.64 24.23
CA ASP A 371 -0.53 -3.85 24.25
C ASP A 371 -0.87 -5.35 24.28
N LYS A 372 -0.16 -6.17 23.49
CA LYS A 372 -0.28 -7.64 23.54
C LYS A 372 0.19 -8.24 24.86
N SER A 373 1.25 -7.70 25.46
CA SER A 373 1.83 -8.25 26.68
C SER A 373 0.87 -8.22 27.88
N ARG A 374 -0.16 -7.36 27.84
CA ARG A 374 -1.23 -7.31 28.85
C ARG A 374 -2.13 -8.55 28.85
N ILE A 375 -2.35 -9.15 27.68
CA ILE A 375 -3.40 -10.18 27.48
C ILE A 375 -2.85 -11.52 26.95
N CYS A 376 -1.58 -11.56 26.54
CA CYS A 376 -0.94 -12.75 25.99
C CYS A 376 -0.20 -13.53 27.07
N ILE A 377 -0.03 -14.82 26.84
CA ILE A 377 0.82 -15.70 27.65
C ILE A 377 2.24 -15.09 27.69
N PRO A 378 2.85 -14.90 28.88
CA PRO A 378 4.19 -14.34 29.00
C PRO A 378 5.21 -15.08 28.12
N GLY A 379 5.99 -14.31 27.35
CA GLY A 379 6.98 -14.85 26.40
C GLY A 379 6.42 -15.34 25.06
N SER A 380 5.10 -15.27 24.84
CA SER A 380 4.48 -15.66 23.56
C SER A 380 4.52 -14.55 22.50
N VAL A 381 4.65 -13.29 22.91
CA VAL A 381 4.68 -12.13 22.00
C VAL A 381 5.98 -12.09 21.20
N LYS A 382 5.90 -12.13 19.87
CA LYS A 382 7.05 -12.19 18.96
C LYS A 382 6.85 -11.28 17.76
N VAL A 383 7.94 -10.63 17.35
CA VAL A 383 8.04 -9.96 16.05
C VAL A 383 8.51 -11.00 15.04
N ILE A 384 7.60 -11.49 14.19
CA ILE A 384 7.87 -12.52 13.19
C ILE A 384 8.21 -11.95 11.81
N GLY A 385 7.98 -10.66 11.61
CA GLY A 385 8.46 -9.88 10.47
C GLY A 385 8.89 -8.48 10.92
N ARG A 386 10.07 -8.03 10.49
CA ARG A 386 10.61 -6.69 10.81
C ARG A 386 11.01 -5.98 9.52
N ARG A 387 10.49 -4.77 9.30
CA ARG A 387 10.69 -3.90 8.13
C ARG A 387 10.55 -4.66 6.81
N GLN A 388 9.58 -5.57 6.75
CA GLN A 388 9.33 -6.33 5.53
C GLN A 388 8.77 -5.41 4.46
N ILE A 389 9.26 -5.56 3.24
CA ILE A 389 8.78 -4.80 2.09
C ILE A 389 7.50 -5.43 1.57
N GLU A 390 6.41 -4.66 1.64
CA GLU A 390 5.15 -4.99 0.99
C GLU A 390 4.94 -4.07 -0.22
N MET A 391 4.86 -4.69 -1.39
CA MET A 391 4.63 -3.98 -2.64
C MET A 391 3.15 -4.03 -3.01
N TYR A 392 2.57 -2.86 -3.24
CA TYR A 392 1.22 -2.66 -3.77
C TYR A 392 1.29 -2.12 -5.21
N SER A 393 0.14 -1.91 -5.84
CA SER A 393 0.06 -1.41 -7.22
C SER A 393 0.76 -0.06 -7.41
N HIS A 394 0.61 0.85 -6.46
CA HIS A 394 1.15 2.22 -6.52
C HIS A 394 2.14 2.58 -5.42
N LEU A 395 2.15 1.84 -4.32
CA LEU A 395 2.94 2.14 -3.13
C LEU A 395 3.79 0.95 -2.70
N ILE A 396 4.83 1.24 -1.93
CA ILE A 396 5.67 0.28 -1.22
C ILE A 396 5.68 0.69 0.25
N HIS A 397 5.40 -0.26 1.13
CA HIS A 397 5.36 -0.06 2.58
C HIS A 397 6.41 -0.90 3.29
N THR A 398 6.92 -0.40 4.41
CA THR A 398 7.60 -1.24 5.41
C THR A 398 6.60 -1.67 6.48
N VAL A 399 6.58 -2.97 6.76
CA VAL A 399 5.58 -3.59 7.64
C VAL A 399 6.28 -4.48 8.66
N ASP A 400 5.86 -4.34 9.92
CA ASP A 400 6.18 -5.28 10.98
C ASP A 400 5.01 -6.24 11.19
N HIS A 401 5.30 -7.46 11.64
CA HIS A 401 4.28 -8.46 11.93
C HIS A 401 4.53 -9.01 13.31
N VAL A 402 3.59 -8.72 14.20
CA VAL A 402 3.67 -9.09 15.61
C VAL A 402 2.56 -10.09 15.90
N GLU A 403 2.94 -11.20 16.52
CA GLU A 403 1.99 -12.19 17.00
C GLU A 403 2.13 -12.41 18.51
N GLY A 404 1.06 -12.92 19.13
CA GLY A 404 1.05 -13.43 20.48
C GLY A 404 -0.02 -14.51 20.64
N TYR A 405 -0.01 -15.19 21.76
CA TYR A 405 -1.05 -16.16 22.10
C TYR A 405 -1.79 -15.66 23.34
N LEU A 406 -3.11 -15.46 23.19
CA LEU A 406 -3.99 -15.02 24.28
C LEU A 406 -3.91 -16.00 25.46
N ASN A 407 -3.89 -15.44 26.66
CA ASN A 407 -4.11 -16.22 27.89
C ASN A 407 -5.60 -16.59 27.96
N ASP A 408 -5.91 -17.76 28.55
CA ASP A 408 -7.25 -18.38 28.55
C ASP A 408 -8.33 -17.52 29.24
N GLU A 409 -7.92 -16.53 30.04
CA GLU A 409 -8.82 -15.57 30.69
C GLU A 409 -9.29 -14.41 29.79
N TYR A 410 -8.69 -14.24 28.61
CA TYR A 410 -8.98 -13.17 27.67
C TYR A 410 -9.56 -13.71 26.37
N ASP A 411 -10.39 -12.91 25.71
CA ASP A 411 -10.98 -13.24 24.41
C ASP A 411 -10.58 -12.26 23.29
N CYS A 412 -11.15 -12.45 22.09
CA CYS A 412 -10.85 -11.59 20.96
C CYS A 412 -11.29 -10.13 21.16
N ILE A 413 -12.27 -9.87 22.03
CA ILE A 413 -12.71 -8.52 22.36
C ILE A 413 -11.69 -7.86 23.29
N ASP A 414 -11.07 -8.60 24.19
CA ASP A 414 -9.92 -8.09 24.96
C ASP A 414 -8.74 -7.73 24.04
N ALA A 415 -8.45 -8.58 23.04
CA ALA A 415 -7.48 -8.26 22.00
C ALA A 415 -7.81 -6.98 21.24
N PHE A 416 -9.07 -6.79 20.86
CA PHE A 416 -9.53 -5.57 20.20
C PHE A 416 -9.39 -4.33 21.09
N LEU A 417 -9.77 -4.44 22.37
CA LEU A 417 -9.80 -3.32 23.30
C LEU A 417 -8.40 -2.89 23.76
N THR A 418 -7.49 -3.84 24.02
CA THR A 418 -6.13 -3.50 24.49
C THR A 418 -5.35 -2.69 23.45
N HIS A 419 -5.59 -2.94 22.16
CA HIS A 419 -4.96 -2.21 21.05
C HIS A 419 -5.65 -0.87 20.76
N MET A 420 -6.77 -0.53 21.41
CA MET A 420 -7.60 0.63 21.05
C MET A 420 -6.92 1.96 21.41
N TRP A 421 -6.63 2.85 20.47
CA TRP A 421 -6.40 2.58 19.04
C TRP A 421 -4.90 2.50 18.74
N ALA A 422 -4.56 2.01 17.54
CA ALA A 422 -3.18 1.81 17.12
C ALA A 422 -2.40 3.13 17.14
N VAL A 423 -1.09 3.05 17.42
CA VAL A 423 -0.19 4.22 17.44
C VAL A 423 -0.12 4.89 16.06
N THR A 424 -0.18 4.08 15.00
CA THR A 424 -0.20 4.50 13.59
C THR A 424 -1.33 5.47 13.24
N ILE A 425 -2.33 5.62 14.10
CA ILE A 425 -3.42 6.58 13.94
C ILE A 425 -3.59 7.54 15.13
N THR A 426 -2.96 7.26 16.27
CA THR A 426 -3.02 8.09 17.49
C THR A 426 -1.68 8.78 17.73
N GLY A 427 -0.72 8.04 18.27
CA GLY A 427 0.59 8.51 18.68
C GLY A 427 1.06 7.81 19.96
N SER A 428 2.17 8.28 20.51
CA SER A 428 2.78 7.75 21.73
C SER A 428 3.33 8.89 22.59
N PRO A 429 3.10 8.90 23.93
CA PRO A 429 2.26 7.98 24.69
C PRO A 429 0.77 8.07 24.30
N LYS A 430 0.10 6.91 24.16
CA LYS A 430 -1.24 6.79 23.52
C LYS A 430 -2.29 7.75 24.10
N ARG A 431 -2.47 7.76 25.43
CA ARG A 431 -3.44 8.63 26.12
C ARG A 431 -3.20 10.11 25.86
N ALA A 432 -1.95 10.56 26.01
CA ALA A 432 -1.55 11.95 25.76
C ALA A 432 -1.76 12.34 24.29
N ALA A 433 -1.46 11.44 23.35
CA ALA A 433 -1.70 11.68 21.93
C ALA A 433 -3.20 11.82 21.61
N ILE A 434 -4.06 10.97 22.19
CA ILE A 434 -5.53 11.06 22.02
C ILE A 434 -6.07 12.38 22.57
N GLU A 435 -5.64 12.79 23.76
CA GLU A 435 -6.02 14.07 24.37
C GLU A 435 -5.58 15.26 23.50
N TRP A 436 -4.32 15.26 23.06
CA TRP A 436 -3.80 16.29 22.18
C TRP A 436 -4.55 16.37 20.84
N ILE A 437 -4.88 15.22 20.24
CA ILE A 437 -5.73 15.12 19.04
C ILE A 437 -7.12 15.73 19.32
N GLU A 438 -7.69 15.44 20.49
CA GLU A 438 -8.98 16.01 20.88
C GLU A 438 -8.93 17.53 21.04
N GLU A 439 -7.78 18.09 21.41
CA GLU A 439 -7.59 19.54 21.50
C GLU A 439 -7.33 20.22 20.16
N GLN A 440 -6.52 19.61 19.28
CA GLN A 440 -5.98 20.31 18.11
C GLN A 440 -6.77 20.13 16.82
N GLU A 441 -7.48 19.01 16.65
CA GLU A 441 -8.29 18.79 15.46
C GLU A 441 -9.56 19.64 15.49
N LYS A 442 -10.14 19.94 14.32
CA LYS A 442 -11.34 20.81 14.22
C LYS A 442 -12.67 20.08 14.45
N ALA A 443 -12.71 18.78 14.19
CA ALA A 443 -13.95 17.98 14.20
C ALA A 443 -13.70 16.56 14.73
N PRO A 444 -14.72 15.91 15.36
CA PRO A 444 -14.61 14.53 15.83
C PRO A 444 -14.21 13.60 14.68
N ARG A 445 -13.43 12.56 15.00
CA ARG A 445 -12.96 11.59 13.99
C ARG A 445 -14.06 10.72 13.44
N GLU A 446 -15.12 10.50 14.23
CA GLU A 446 -16.20 9.57 13.93
C GLU A 446 -15.62 8.21 13.53
N TRP A 447 -15.61 7.87 12.24
CA TRP A 447 -15.14 6.56 11.77
C TRP A 447 -13.63 6.51 11.53
N TYR A 448 -12.94 7.62 11.25
CA TYR A 448 -11.52 7.61 10.87
C TYR A 448 -10.62 7.18 12.04
N GLY A 449 -9.77 6.17 11.82
CA GLY A 449 -8.88 5.64 12.86
C GLY A 449 -9.56 4.66 13.84
N GLY A 450 -10.84 4.34 13.61
CA GLY A 450 -11.49 3.17 14.20
C GLY A 450 -11.18 1.88 13.43
N ALA A 451 -12.14 0.96 13.34
CA ALA A 451 -11.96 -0.33 12.66
C ALA A 451 -13.20 -0.79 11.89
N VAL A 452 -12.99 -1.70 10.94
CA VAL A 452 -14.04 -2.41 10.19
C VAL A 452 -13.72 -3.89 10.12
N GLY A 453 -14.75 -4.72 10.07
CA GLY A 453 -14.57 -6.16 9.93
C GLY A 453 -15.66 -6.93 10.66
N TYR A 454 -15.27 -8.02 11.31
CA TYR A 454 -16.21 -8.93 11.95
C TYR A 454 -15.67 -9.59 13.21
N ILE A 455 -16.63 -9.98 14.05
CA ILE A 455 -16.46 -10.78 15.26
C ILE A 455 -17.32 -12.03 15.09
N LEU A 456 -16.70 -13.20 15.05
CA LEU A 456 -17.39 -14.47 14.86
C LEU A 456 -17.79 -15.09 16.20
N PHE A 457 -18.88 -15.84 16.19
CA PHE A 457 -19.40 -16.46 17.41
C PHE A 457 -18.60 -17.69 17.87
N ASN A 458 -17.65 -18.18 17.08
CA ASN A 458 -16.65 -19.15 17.53
C ASN A 458 -15.49 -18.53 18.33
N GLY A 459 -15.43 -17.19 18.42
CA GLY A 459 -14.36 -16.45 19.10
C GLY A 459 -13.32 -15.82 18.18
N ASP A 460 -13.36 -16.09 16.87
CA ASP A 460 -12.44 -15.47 15.92
C ASP A 460 -12.83 -14.01 15.62
N MET A 461 -11.85 -13.22 15.19
CA MET A 461 -12.04 -11.82 14.82
C MET A 461 -11.09 -11.45 13.69
N ASN A 462 -11.56 -10.62 12.76
CA ASN A 462 -10.68 -10.05 11.74
C ASN A 462 -11.11 -8.62 11.44
N THR A 463 -10.21 -7.68 11.72
CA THR A 463 -10.49 -6.25 11.58
C THR A 463 -9.32 -5.51 10.93
N GLY A 464 -9.65 -4.53 10.10
CA GLY A 464 -8.72 -3.56 9.54
C GLY A 464 -9.02 -2.17 10.09
N LEU A 465 -8.01 -1.30 10.16
CA LEU A 465 -8.22 0.10 10.55
C LEU A 465 -9.05 0.82 9.47
N THR A 466 -9.87 1.79 9.86
CA THR A 466 -10.59 2.69 8.94
C THR A 466 -9.67 3.80 8.42
N LEU A 467 -8.61 3.37 7.75
CA LEU A 467 -7.72 4.20 6.95
C LEU A 467 -8.17 4.18 5.50
N ARG A 468 -7.75 5.19 4.73
CA ARG A 468 -8.12 5.34 3.31
C ARG A 468 -9.61 5.10 3.07
N THR A 469 -10.42 5.82 3.84
CA THR A 469 -11.87 5.64 3.93
C THR A 469 -12.59 6.90 3.46
N ILE A 470 -13.66 6.69 2.71
CA ILE A 470 -14.59 7.71 2.22
C ILE A 470 -15.90 7.54 2.97
N ARG A 471 -16.30 8.57 3.70
CA ARG A 471 -17.63 8.68 4.30
C ARG A 471 -18.54 9.41 3.32
N ILE A 472 -19.67 8.80 2.96
CA ILE A 472 -20.62 9.39 2.01
C ILE A 472 -21.95 9.62 2.71
N LYS A 473 -22.42 10.87 2.70
CA LYS A 473 -23.74 11.26 3.23
C LYS A 473 -24.27 12.45 2.45
N ASN A 474 -25.56 12.44 2.08
CA ASN A 474 -26.22 13.55 1.37
C ASN A 474 -25.46 14.04 0.12
N ASN A 475 -24.96 13.12 -0.72
CA ASN A 475 -24.12 13.40 -1.91
C ASN A 475 -22.80 14.14 -1.63
N ILE A 476 -22.35 14.17 -0.37
CA ILE A 476 -21.04 14.70 0.01
C ILE A 476 -20.16 13.52 0.41
N ALA A 477 -19.01 13.42 -0.24
CA ALA A 477 -17.93 12.50 0.10
C ALA A 477 -16.90 13.22 0.97
N GLN A 478 -16.53 12.58 2.06
CA GLN A 478 -15.55 13.09 3.01
C GLN A 478 -14.41 12.10 3.17
N VAL A 479 -13.20 12.61 2.99
CA VAL A 479 -11.95 11.88 3.12
C VAL A 479 -11.16 12.52 4.25
N ARG A 480 -10.95 11.76 5.33
CA ARG A 480 -10.10 12.18 6.44
C ARG A 480 -8.73 11.54 6.29
N VAL A 481 -7.68 12.34 6.46
CA VAL A 481 -6.30 11.91 6.23
C VAL A 481 -5.35 12.59 7.21
N GLY A 482 -4.28 11.90 7.56
CA GLY A 482 -3.27 12.33 8.50
C GLY A 482 -1.89 11.77 8.13
N ALA A 483 -0.88 12.24 8.85
CA ALA A 483 0.50 11.80 8.73
C ALA A 483 1.13 11.71 10.11
N THR A 484 2.06 10.78 10.26
CA THR A 484 2.78 10.56 11.50
C THR A 484 3.78 11.69 11.71
N LEU A 485 3.72 12.35 12.86
CA LEU A 485 4.61 13.46 13.19
C LEU A 485 5.64 13.00 14.21
N LEU A 486 6.90 13.38 13.95
CA LEU A 486 8.03 13.23 14.85
C LEU A 486 8.71 14.59 15.07
N ILE A 487 9.67 14.65 16.00
CA ILE A 487 10.41 15.89 16.30
C ILE A 487 11.15 16.48 15.08
N HIS A 488 11.44 15.67 14.06
CA HIS A 488 12.11 16.08 12.84
C HIS A 488 11.16 16.37 11.66
N SER A 489 9.85 16.22 11.84
CA SER A 489 8.84 16.49 10.82
C SER A 489 8.88 17.92 10.32
N GLN A 490 8.73 18.10 9.01
CA GLN A 490 8.70 19.40 8.35
C GLN A 490 7.25 19.78 8.00
N PRO A 491 6.69 20.89 8.54
CA PRO A 491 5.26 21.20 8.41
C PRO A 491 4.66 21.11 7.01
N ASN A 492 5.37 21.65 6.00
CA ASN A 492 4.89 21.65 4.62
C ASN A 492 4.99 20.27 3.96
N GLU A 493 6.03 19.50 4.27
CA GLU A 493 6.24 18.15 3.71
C GLU A 493 5.17 17.18 4.27
N GLU A 494 4.87 17.26 5.56
CA GLU A 494 3.84 16.42 6.18
C GLU A 494 2.43 16.77 5.65
N GLU A 495 2.15 18.04 5.37
CA GLU A 495 0.90 18.44 4.70
C GLU A 495 0.84 17.91 3.25
N GLU A 496 1.94 17.94 2.50
CA GLU A 496 2.00 17.32 1.16
C GLU A 496 1.79 15.79 1.21
N GLU A 497 2.31 15.14 2.26
CA GLU A 497 2.13 13.72 2.48
C GLU A 497 0.66 13.35 2.68
N THR A 498 -0.11 14.15 3.44
CA THR A 498 -1.55 13.88 3.63
C THR A 498 -2.31 13.93 2.30
N TYR A 499 -2.01 14.89 1.43
CA TYR A 499 -2.61 14.95 0.08
C TYR A 499 -2.20 13.77 -0.79
N THR A 500 -0.94 13.33 -0.70
CA THR A 500 -0.46 12.13 -1.41
C THR A 500 -1.20 10.88 -0.94
N LYS A 501 -1.42 10.72 0.37
CA LYS A 501 -2.20 9.61 0.95
C LYS A 501 -3.68 9.66 0.54
N ALA A 502 -4.24 10.86 0.33
CA ALA A 502 -5.63 11.06 -0.08
C ALA A 502 -5.86 10.94 -1.61
N ALA A 503 -4.82 11.04 -2.43
CA ALA A 503 -4.92 11.16 -3.89
C ALA A 503 -5.78 10.05 -4.54
N ALA A 504 -5.54 8.78 -4.18
CA ALA A 504 -6.29 7.65 -4.72
C ALA A 504 -7.79 7.69 -4.36
N LEU A 505 -8.12 8.17 -3.16
CA LEU A 505 -9.51 8.32 -2.71
C LEU A 505 -10.19 9.43 -3.49
N LEU A 506 -9.53 10.58 -3.63
CA LEU A 506 -10.06 11.71 -4.38
C LEU A 506 -10.22 11.40 -5.89
N GLU A 507 -9.31 10.58 -6.44
CA GLU A 507 -9.40 10.08 -7.81
C GLU A 507 -10.63 9.18 -8.00
N SER A 508 -10.92 8.29 -7.05
CA SER A 508 -12.08 7.40 -7.10
C SER A 508 -13.44 8.11 -7.14
N LEU A 509 -13.48 9.38 -6.68
CA LEU A 509 -14.66 10.25 -6.69
C LEU A 509 -14.91 10.93 -8.04
N ASN A 510 -14.01 10.78 -9.01
CA ASN A 510 -14.20 11.32 -10.37
C ASN A 510 -14.78 10.23 -11.27
N ARG A 511 -15.75 10.62 -12.13
CA ARG A 511 -16.21 9.72 -13.19
C ARG A 511 -15.02 9.40 -14.08
N LYS A 512 -14.69 8.11 -14.20
CA LYS A 512 -13.79 7.65 -15.25
C LYS A 512 -14.46 7.96 -16.60
N GLU A 513 -14.01 9.00 -17.29
CA GLU A 513 -13.89 8.82 -18.74
C GLU A 513 -12.98 7.61 -18.89
N SER A 514 -13.46 6.60 -19.62
CA SER A 514 -12.71 5.40 -19.96
C SER A 514 -11.39 5.80 -20.61
N LEU A 515 -10.40 6.10 -19.78
CA LEU A 515 -9.01 6.14 -20.16
C LEU A 515 -8.62 4.67 -20.24
N ILE A 516 -9.00 4.04 -21.36
CA ILE A 516 -8.08 3.16 -22.06
C ILE A 516 -6.90 4.08 -22.44
N LYS A 517 -6.10 4.46 -21.45
CA LYS A 517 -4.71 4.74 -21.69
C LYS A 517 -4.14 3.34 -21.87
N ASP A 518 -4.20 2.89 -23.11
CA ASP A 518 -3.05 2.18 -23.64
C ASP A 518 -1.85 2.94 -23.08
N ASN A 519 -1.12 2.28 -22.18
CA ASN A 519 0.26 2.64 -21.95
C ASN A 519 0.96 2.34 -23.28
N GLU A 520 0.70 3.16 -24.30
CA GLU A 520 1.70 3.53 -25.26
C GLU A 520 2.83 4.04 -24.39
N LYS A 521 3.74 3.11 -24.08
CA LYS A 521 5.12 3.46 -23.80
C LYS A 521 5.43 4.51 -24.85
N ARG A 522 5.55 5.76 -24.44
CA ARG A 522 6.34 6.73 -25.18
C ARG A 522 7.75 6.15 -25.13
N GLU A 523 8.02 5.19 -26.02
CA GLU A 523 9.37 4.94 -26.46
C GLU A 523 9.85 6.30 -26.92
N VAL A 524 10.85 6.82 -26.20
CA VAL A 524 11.60 7.94 -26.71
C VAL A 524 12.15 7.42 -28.03
N ASP A 525 11.61 7.92 -29.13
CA ASP A 525 11.94 7.47 -30.47
C ASP A 525 13.33 8.03 -30.82
N PHE A 526 14.35 7.38 -30.27
CA PHE A 526 15.73 7.67 -30.58
C PHE A 526 15.96 7.18 -32.02
N ASN A 527 15.88 8.07 -33.00
CA ASN A 527 16.01 7.72 -34.41
C ASN A 527 17.28 8.31 -35.06
N VAL A 528 18.26 8.69 -34.24
CA VAL A 528 19.50 9.35 -34.70
C VAL A 528 20.32 8.46 -35.66
N CYS A 529 20.20 7.14 -35.56
CA CYS A 529 20.88 6.19 -36.44
C CYS A 529 19.96 5.64 -37.55
N LYS A 530 18.80 6.24 -37.81
CA LYS A 530 17.85 5.76 -38.82
C LYS A 530 18.54 5.64 -40.20
N ASN A 531 18.39 4.46 -40.82
CA ASN A 531 19.01 4.09 -42.10
C ASN A 531 20.55 4.05 -42.10
N LYS A 532 21.20 4.03 -40.93
CA LYS A 532 22.66 3.91 -40.81
C LYS A 532 23.09 2.44 -40.69
N LYS A 533 24.15 2.05 -41.39
CA LYS A 533 24.79 0.73 -41.28
C LYS A 533 26.00 0.85 -40.33
N ILE A 534 25.89 0.28 -39.13
CA ILE A 534 26.92 0.37 -38.09
C ILE A 534 27.59 -0.99 -37.89
N LEU A 535 28.92 -1.04 -37.98
CA LEU A 535 29.69 -2.24 -37.64
C LEU A 535 30.06 -2.23 -36.17
N ILE A 536 29.79 -3.32 -35.46
CA ILE A 536 30.24 -3.54 -34.09
C ILE A 536 31.32 -4.62 -34.13
N VAL A 537 32.54 -4.22 -33.79
CA VAL A 537 33.70 -5.11 -33.74
C VAL A 537 33.73 -5.75 -32.36
N ASP A 538 33.37 -7.03 -32.30
CA ASP A 538 33.33 -7.85 -31.10
C ASP A 538 34.72 -8.36 -30.72
N HIS A 539 35.27 -7.84 -29.61
CA HIS A 539 36.56 -8.25 -29.06
C HIS A 539 36.41 -9.33 -27.98
N GLU A 540 35.49 -10.26 -28.17
CA GLU A 540 35.23 -11.38 -27.25
C GLU A 540 34.59 -10.97 -25.93
N ASP A 541 33.75 -9.94 -25.94
CA ASP A 541 33.01 -9.49 -24.78
C ASP A 541 31.61 -10.12 -24.70
N SER A 542 31.17 -10.44 -23.48
CA SER A 542 29.87 -11.07 -23.25
C SER A 542 28.69 -10.08 -23.33
N PHE A 543 28.93 -8.76 -23.31
CA PHE A 543 27.92 -7.70 -23.31
C PHE A 543 27.70 -7.06 -24.69
N VAL A 544 28.47 -7.46 -25.72
CA VAL A 544 28.42 -6.85 -27.06
C VAL A 544 27.02 -6.83 -27.68
N ASN A 545 26.20 -7.85 -27.41
CA ASN A 545 24.84 -7.94 -27.95
C ASN A 545 23.87 -6.97 -27.28
N THR A 546 24.08 -6.61 -26.02
CA THR A 546 23.30 -5.58 -25.31
C THR A 546 23.62 -4.20 -25.89
N LEU A 547 24.91 -3.92 -26.10
CA LEU A 547 25.36 -2.71 -26.77
C LEU A 547 24.79 -2.62 -28.20
N ALA A 548 24.83 -3.73 -28.95
CA ALA A 548 24.23 -3.81 -30.28
C ALA A 548 22.72 -3.58 -30.25
N SER A 549 22.01 -4.11 -29.26
CA SER A 549 20.58 -3.88 -29.08
C SER A 549 20.27 -2.40 -28.85
N TYR A 550 21.04 -1.70 -28.01
CA TYR A 550 20.82 -0.26 -27.80
C TYR A 550 21.02 0.52 -29.10
N ILE A 551 22.05 0.19 -29.89
CA ILE A 551 22.30 0.86 -31.18
C ILE A 551 21.18 0.55 -32.21
N LYS A 552 20.63 -0.67 -32.21
CA LYS A 552 19.45 -1.00 -33.03
C LYS A 552 18.22 -0.19 -32.61
N GLN A 553 18.02 0.04 -31.31
CA GLN A 553 16.95 0.90 -30.79
C GLN A 553 17.11 2.37 -31.24
N LEU A 554 18.32 2.80 -31.59
CA LEU A 554 18.57 4.11 -32.19
C LEU A 554 18.17 4.20 -33.69
N GLY A 555 17.63 3.12 -34.27
CA GLY A 555 17.23 3.02 -35.67
C GLY A 555 18.29 2.46 -36.63
N ALA A 556 19.44 1.98 -36.12
CA ALA A 556 20.54 1.49 -36.95
C ALA A 556 20.35 0.05 -37.45
N HIS A 557 20.84 -0.23 -38.66
CA HIS A 557 21.15 -1.58 -39.10
C HIS A 557 22.55 -1.98 -38.62
N THR A 558 22.62 -2.72 -37.51
CA THR A 558 23.91 -3.14 -36.94
C THR A 558 24.38 -4.48 -37.51
N VAL A 559 25.66 -4.58 -37.85
CA VAL A 559 26.35 -5.85 -38.14
C VAL A 559 27.37 -6.08 -37.04
N THR A 560 27.31 -7.22 -36.35
CA THR A 560 28.24 -7.56 -35.26
C THR A 560 29.13 -8.72 -35.70
N LEU A 561 30.45 -8.50 -35.74
CA LEU A 561 31.44 -9.48 -36.20
C LEU A 561 32.59 -9.57 -35.21
N ARG A 562 33.15 -10.77 -35.03
CA ARG A 562 34.42 -10.96 -34.32
C ARG A 562 35.53 -10.14 -35.00
N TYR A 563 36.48 -9.68 -34.21
CA TYR A 563 37.53 -8.73 -34.64
C TYR A 563 38.30 -9.17 -35.90
N ASP A 564 38.61 -10.45 -36.04
CA ASP A 564 39.34 -11.03 -37.16
C ASP A 564 38.55 -10.97 -38.48
N LEU A 565 37.24 -11.25 -38.42
CA LEU A 565 36.34 -11.12 -39.57
C LEU A 565 36.02 -9.66 -39.88
N ALA A 566 35.85 -8.83 -38.84
CA ALA A 566 35.54 -7.41 -39.00
C ALA A 566 36.63 -6.66 -39.78
N GLU A 567 37.92 -7.00 -39.57
CA GLU A 567 39.03 -6.42 -40.34
C GLU A 567 38.93 -6.73 -41.84
N ASN A 568 38.51 -7.94 -42.21
CA ASN A 568 38.37 -8.31 -43.61
C ASN A 568 37.19 -7.58 -44.26
N VAL A 569 36.05 -7.51 -43.56
CA VAL A 569 34.87 -6.79 -44.04
C VAL A 569 35.15 -5.28 -44.15
N LEU A 570 35.90 -4.68 -43.23
CA LEU A 570 36.27 -3.25 -43.31
C LEU A 570 37.16 -2.91 -44.51
N LYS A 571 37.89 -3.86 -45.09
CA LYS A 571 38.67 -3.63 -46.31
C LYS A 571 37.76 -3.49 -47.53
N GLU A 572 36.73 -4.32 -47.61
CA GLU A 572 35.85 -4.44 -48.78
C GLU A 572 34.65 -3.50 -48.71
N ASP A 573 34.01 -3.40 -47.54
CA ASP A 573 32.81 -2.60 -47.31
C ASP A 573 33.11 -1.24 -46.64
N SER A 574 32.11 -0.37 -46.65
CA SER A 574 32.06 0.86 -45.83
C SER A 574 30.85 0.84 -44.89
N PHE A 575 31.02 1.47 -43.73
CA PHE A 575 29.98 1.61 -42.70
C PHE A 575 29.86 3.10 -42.32
N ASP A 576 28.68 3.50 -41.85
CA ASP A 576 28.44 4.87 -41.39
C ASP A 576 29.19 5.17 -40.08
N ALA A 577 29.40 4.15 -39.24
CA ALA A 577 30.21 4.22 -38.03
C ALA A 577 30.71 2.82 -37.64
N VAL A 578 31.79 2.80 -36.85
CA VAL A 578 32.35 1.58 -36.25
C VAL A 578 32.35 1.71 -34.74
N VAL A 579 31.81 0.71 -34.06
CA VAL A 579 31.86 0.58 -32.60
C VAL A 579 32.90 -0.46 -32.22
N LEU A 580 33.90 -0.03 -31.47
CA LEU A 580 34.91 -0.89 -30.87
C LEU A 580 34.38 -1.35 -29.51
N SER A 581 33.91 -2.59 -29.44
CA SER A 581 33.31 -3.15 -28.22
C SER A 581 34.35 -3.32 -27.09
N PRO A 582 33.89 -3.57 -25.86
CA PRO A 582 34.75 -4.04 -24.77
C PRO A 582 35.42 -5.39 -25.11
N GLY A 583 36.31 -5.87 -24.23
CA GLY A 583 36.93 -7.18 -24.38
C GLY A 583 38.00 -7.44 -23.32
N PRO A 584 38.43 -8.71 -23.13
CA PRO A 584 39.40 -9.08 -22.10
C PRO A 584 40.84 -8.75 -22.50
N GLY A 585 41.68 -8.42 -21.53
CA GLY A 585 43.12 -8.23 -21.76
C GLY A 585 43.46 -6.85 -22.31
N ARG A 586 44.38 -6.79 -23.29
CA ARG A 586 44.92 -5.54 -23.84
C ARG A 586 44.60 -5.38 -25.33
N PRO A 587 44.56 -4.13 -25.85
CA PRO A 587 44.19 -3.88 -27.25
C PRO A 587 45.00 -4.67 -28.28
N LYS A 588 46.30 -4.88 -28.01
CA LYS A 588 47.19 -5.69 -28.86
C LYS A 588 46.68 -7.11 -29.14
N ARG A 589 45.94 -7.73 -28.21
CA ARG A 589 45.38 -9.10 -28.38
C ARG A 589 44.46 -9.20 -29.60
N PHE A 590 43.71 -8.13 -29.90
CA PHE A 590 42.70 -8.13 -30.95
C PHE A 590 43.09 -7.24 -32.13
N ASN A 591 44.38 -6.91 -32.25
CA ASN A 591 44.91 -6.10 -33.34
C ASN A 591 44.15 -4.76 -33.54
N LEU A 592 43.63 -4.16 -32.45
CA LEU A 592 42.81 -2.95 -32.48
C LEU A 592 43.46 -1.80 -33.25
N SER A 593 44.78 -1.69 -33.23
CA SER A 593 45.54 -0.70 -33.99
C SER A 593 45.28 -0.77 -35.50
N ASN A 594 45.14 -1.98 -36.05
CA ASN A 594 44.88 -2.15 -37.48
C ASN A 594 43.43 -1.77 -37.82
N THR A 595 42.47 -2.20 -37.00
CA THR A 595 41.06 -1.81 -37.14
C THR A 595 40.88 -0.30 -37.10
N ILE A 596 41.50 0.39 -36.12
CA ILE A 596 41.46 1.85 -36.01
C ILE A 596 42.08 2.50 -37.26
N LYS A 597 43.24 2.01 -37.72
CA LYS A 597 43.91 2.51 -38.94
C LYS A 597 43.01 2.39 -40.17
N LEU A 598 42.31 1.27 -40.34
CA LEU A 598 41.38 1.05 -41.45
C LEU A 598 40.22 2.05 -41.41
N CYS A 599 39.61 2.27 -40.24
CA CYS A 599 38.54 3.25 -40.06
C CYS A 599 39.02 4.67 -40.40
N LEU A 600 40.20 5.07 -39.93
CA LEU A 600 40.78 6.38 -40.20
C LEU A 600 41.08 6.61 -41.68
N ASN A 601 41.67 5.62 -42.36
CA ASN A 601 41.95 5.68 -43.79
C ASN A 601 40.68 5.87 -44.63
N LYS A 602 39.56 5.27 -44.18
CA LYS A 602 38.25 5.39 -44.82
C LYS A 602 37.40 6.55 -44.27
N LYS A 603 37.91 7.35 -43.33
CA LYS A 603 37.20 8.44 -42.64
C LYS A 603 35.89 7.99 -41.97
N ILE A 604 35.87 6.78 -41.43
CA ILE A 604 34.70 6.22 -40.73
C ILE A 604 34.72 6.68 -39.26
N PRO A 605 33.64 7.29 -38.74
CA PRO A 605 33.47 7.61 -37.31
C PRO A 605 33.66 6.41 -36.39
N ILE A 606 34.27 6.62 -35.22
CA ILE A 606 34.56 5.56 -34.25
C ILE A 606 33.96 5.88 -32.89
N PHE A 607 33.22 4.92 -32.32
CA PHE A 607 32.86 4.91 -30.91
C PHE A 607 33.58 3.77 -30.17
N GLY A 608 34.33 4.08 -29.11
CA GLY A 608 35.03 3.08 -28.31
C GLY A 608 34.42 2.85 -26.93
N VAL A 609 34.23 1.60 -26.53
CA VAL A 609 33.75 1.25 -25.17
C VAL A 609 34.78 0.38 -24.46
N CYS A 610 35.17 0.77 -23.25
CA CYS A 610 36.13 0.06 -22.40
C CYS A 610 37.45 -0.28 -23.13
N LEU A 611 37.64 -1.52 -23.59
CA LEU A 611 38.79 -1.92 -24.39
C LEU A 611 38.92 -1.10 -25.69
N GLY A 612 37.80 -0.70 -26.31
CA GLY A 612 37.79 0.19 -27.46
C GLY A 612 38.40 1.57 -27.17
N MET A 613 38.07 2.17 -26.02
CA MET A 613 38.71 3.42 -25.57
C MET A 613 40.21 3.22 -25.33
N GLN A 614 40.58 2.13 -24.67
CA GLN A 614 41.98 1.80 -24.40
C GLN A 614 42.79 1.62 -25.69
N GLY A 615 42.21 0.96 -26.70
CA GLY A 615 42.83 0.80 -28.01
C GLY A 615 43.01 2.12 -28.76
N LEU A 616 42.03 3.03 -28.68
CA LEU A 616 42.16 4.38 -29.24
C LEU A 616 43.31 5.16 -28.58
N ILE A 617 43.37 5.16 -27.24
CA ILE A 617 44.45 5.85 -26.53
C ILE A 617 45.82 5.24 -26.87
N GLU A 618 45.96 3.92 -26.91
CA GLU A 618 47.21 3.24 -27.30
C GLU A 618 47.61 3.58 -28.75
N TYR A 619 46.65 3.61 -29.69
CA TYR A 619 46.90 3.92 -31.10
C TYR A 619 47.44 5.34 -31.32
N PHE A 620 46.91 6.32 -30.58
CA PHE A 620 47.36 7.73 -30.66
C PHE A 620 48.59 8.03 -29.78
N GLY A 621 49.30 7.00 -29.31
CA GLY A 621 50.56 7.15 -28.56
C GLY A 621 50.41 7.36 -27.05
N GLY A 622 49.20 7.18 -26.52
CA GLY A 622 48.94 7.21 -25.08
C GLY A 622 49.44 5.97 -24.35
N LYS A 623 49.30 5.97 -23.02
CA LYS A 623 49.74 4.84 -22.16
C LYS A 623 48.59 4.30 -21.32
N LEU A 624 48.55 2.98 -21.21
CA LEU A 624 47.63 2.25 -20.35
C LEU A 624 48.34 1.78 -19.08
N LYS A 625 47.66 1.87 -17.93
CA LYS A 625 48.11 1.30 -16.65
C LYS A 625 47.06 0.36 -16.09
N GLN A 626 47.50 -0.50 -15.19
CA GLN A 626 46.63 -1.39 -14.43
C GLN A 626 46.26 -0.73 -13.11
N LEU A 627 44.98 -0.79 -12.75
CA LEU A 627 44.51 -0.35 -11.44
C LEU A 627 45.08 -1.25 -10.34
N ASN A 628 45.41 -0.64 -9.19
CA ASN A 628 45.78 -1.41 -7.99
C ASN A 628 44.63 -2.30 -7.53
N TYR A 629 43.38 -1.84 -7.70
CA TYR A 629 42.18 -2.60 -7.40
C TYR A 629 41.27 -2.67 -8.65
N PRO A 630 41.06 -3.85 -9.26
CA PRO A 630 40.17 -4.01 -10.40
C PRO A 630 38.74 -3.56 -10.12
N ARG A 631 38.09 -2.96 -11.12
CA ARG A 631 36.70 -2.52 -11.04
C ARG A 631 35.84 -3.42 -11.91
N HIS A 632 35.51 -4.61 -11.38
CA HIS A 632 34.67 -5.61 -12.04
C HIS A 632 33.29 -5.64 -11.39
N GLY A 633 32.24 -5.26 -12.14
CA GLY A 633 30.87 -5.14 -11.61
C GLY A 633 30.72 -4.05 -10.56
N LYS A 634 31.54 -2.99 -10.64
CA LYS A 634 31.48 -1.85 -9.72
C LYS A 634 30.68 -0.70 -10.34
N LYS A 635 29.97 0.03 -9.49
CA LYS A 635 29.24 1.25 -9.83
C LYS A 635 30.01 2.43 -9.21
N LEU A 636 30.34 3.44 -9.99
CA LEU A 636 30.98 4.68 -9.50
C LEU A 636 30.26 5.90 -10.08
N ASN A 637 30.41 7.03 -9.37
CA ASN A 637 29.97 8.31 -9.88
C ASN A 637 31.00 8.85 -10.89
N VAL A 638 30.53 9.18 -12.08
CA VAL A 638 31.31 9.79 -13.15
C VAL A 638 30.86 11.22 -13.31
N LYS A 639 31.82 12.14 -13.20
CA LYS A 639 31.63 13.57 -13.38
C LYS A 639 31.81 13.93 -14.86
N ASN A 640 30.75 14.43 -15.47
CA ASN A 640 30.66 14.77 -16.90
C ASN A 640 30.93 16.27 -17.11
N ASP A 641 31.66 16.61 -18.17
CA ASP A 641 31.88 17.99 -18.60
C ASP A 641 30.72 18.45 -19.49
N LEU A 642 29.79 19.21 -18.92
CA LEU A 642 28.58 19.69 -19.61
C LEU A 642 28.84 20.64 -20.78
N SER A 643 30.09 21.06 -21.03
CA SER A 643 30.43 21.78 -22.26
C SER A 643 30.38 20.90 -23.52
N PHE A 644 30.28 19.58 -23.37
CA PHE A 644 30.16 18.62 -24.46
C PHE A 644 28.73 18.09 -24.61
N ASN A 645 28.20 18.14 -25.84
CA ASN A 645 26.81 17.78 -26.17
C ASN A 645 26.45 16.32 -25.85
N VAL A 646 27.44 15.44 -25.72
CA VAL A 646 27.22 14.03 -25.36
C VAL A 646 26.49 13.86 -24.01
N TRP A 647 26.47 14.89 -23.16
CA TRP A 647 25.90 14.85 -21.80
C TRP A 647 24.59 15.63 -21.61
N SER A 648 24.05 16.27 -22.65
CA SER A 648 22.96 17.26 -22.56
C SER A 648 21.71 16.80 -21.77
N ASP A 649 21.38 15.50 -21.79
CA ASP A 649 20.20 14.93 -21.11
C ASP A 649 20.52 13.88 -20.03
N ILE A 650 21.78 13.85 -19.59
CA ILE A 650 22.29 12.93 -18.55
C ILE A 650 22.64 13.72 -17.27
N GLY A 651 23.22 14.91 -17.42
CA GLY A 651 23.63 15.76 -16.31
C GLY A 651 25.08 15.55 -15.86
N GLU A 652 25.50 16.34 -14.88
CA GLU A 652 26.90 16.42 -14.42
C GLU A 652 27.37 15.11 -13.74
N ASN A 653 26.46 14.36 -13.12
CA ASN A 653 26.80 13.15 -12.36
C ASN A 653 26.08 11.94 -12.94
N LEU A 654 26.85 10.94 -13.37
CA LEU A 654 26.36 9.67 -13.92
C LEU A 654 26.84 8.49 -13.07
N GLN A 655 25.92 7.66 -12.60
CA GLN A 655 26.27 6.35 -12.03
C GLN A 655 26.57 5.37 -13.17
N ALA A 656 27.83 4.95 -13.29
CA ALA A 656 28.29 4.13 -14.41
C ALA A 656 28.82 2.75 -13.97
N GLY A 657 28.51 1.73 -14.78
CA GLY A 657 28.99 0.36 -14.63
C GLY A 657 30.40 0.14 -15.17
N LEU A 658 31.26 -0.44 -14.34
CA LEU A 658 32.68 -0.63 -14.63
C LEU A 658 33.05 -2.12 -14.62
N TYR A 659 33.75 -2.55 -15.67
CA TYR A 659 34.27 -3.91 -15.85
C TYR A 659 35.71 -3.88 -16.37
N HIS A 660 36.59 -3.09 -15.75
CA HIS A 660 37.96 -2.91 -16.22
C HIS A 660 39.01 -3.05 -15.11
N SER A 661 40.16 -3.62 -15.48
CA SER A 661 41.38 -3.61 -14.66
C SER A 661 42.42 -2.62 -15.19
N ILE A 662 42.26 -2.19 -16.44
CA ILE A 662 43.19 -1.34 -17.17
C ILE A 662 42.51 0.00 -17.42
N TYR A 663 43.23 1.09 -17.29
CA TYR A 663 42.73 2.44 -17.54
C TYR A 663 43.71 3.25 -18.39
N CYS A 664 43.20 4.34 -18.97
CA CYS A 664 43.98 5.27 -19.78
C CYS A 664 44.68 6.28 -18.85
N ASP A 665 46.01 6.22 -18.76
CA ASP A 665 46.81 7.05 -17.85
C ASP A 665 47.34 8.30 -18.55
N ASN A 666 48.15 8.14 -19.60
CA ASN A 666 48.67 9.25 -20.37
C ASN A 666 47.82 9.45 -21.62
N ILE A 667 46.90 10.41 -21.59
CA ILE A 667 45.97 10.71 -22.68
C ILE A 667 46.64 11.73 -23.62
N PRO A 668 46.78 11.44 -24.92
CA PRO A 668 47.39 12.35 -25.87
C PRO A 668 46.64 13.68 -25.98
N ASP A 669 47.37 14.77 -26.25
CA ASP A 669 46.81 16.12 -26.44
C ASP A 669 45.78 16.23 -27.57
N SER A 670 45.70 15.22 -28.44
CA SER A 670 44.68 15.13 -29.50
C SER A 670 43.26 14.84 -28.98
N PHE A 671 43.11 14.46 -27.71
CA PHE A 671 41.82 14.20 -27.06
C PHE A 671 41.48 15.25 -25.99
N ASN A 672 40.20 15.56 -25.87
CA ASN A 672 39.61 16.18 -24.69
C ASN A 672 39.13 15.08 -23.74
N ILE A 673 39.34 15.27 -22.44
CA ILE A 673 38.71 14.43 -21.41
C ILE A 673 37.34 15.02 -21.11
N ILE A 674 36.29 14.30 -21.47
CA ILE A 674 34.89 14.77 -21.38
C ILE A 674 34.17 14.21 -20.15
N ALA A 675 34.76 13.24 -19.44
CA ALA A 675 34.28 12.74 -18.17
C ALA A 675 35.41 12.12 -17.33
N LYS A 676 35.30 12.19 -15.99
CA LYS A 676 36.27 11.62 -15.03
C LYS A 676 35.55 10.96 -13.86
N ASP A 677 36.18 9.98 -13.24
CA ASP A 677 35.73 9.46 -11.95
C ASP A 677 36.25 10.32 -10.77
N GLU A 678 35.92 9.89 -9.55
CA GLU A 678 36.34 10.52 -8.29
C GLU A 678 37.86 10.49 -8.05
N GLU A 679 38.59 9.56 -8.68
CA GLU A 679 40.05 9.46 -8.61
C GLU A 679 40.75 10.28 -9.72
N GLY A 680 39.97 10.99 -10.54
CA GLY A 680 40.47 11.80 -11.66
C GLY A 680 40.83 11.00 -12.90
N ILE A 681 40.51 9.71 -12.94
CA ILE A 681 40.74 8.82 -14.09
C ILE A 681 39.72 9.15 -15.18
N ALA A 682 40.20 9.29 -16.42
CA ALA A 682 39.31 9.59 -17.54
C ALA A 682 38.32 8.46 -17.81
N MET A 683 37.04 8.83 -17.83
CA MET A 683 35.90 7.96 -18.08
C MET A 683 35.27 8.18 -19.46
N GLY A 684 35.55 9.32 -20.09
CA GLY A 684 35.14 9.63 -21.45
C GLY A 684 36.14 10.54 -22.15
N ILE A 685 36.33 10.34 -23.45
CA ILE A 685 37.20 11.15 -24.31
C ILE A 685 36.53 11.49 -25.64
N GLN A 686 36.90 12.64 -26.21
CA GLN A 686 36.51 13.06 -27.57
C GLN A 686 37.72 13.62 -28.32
N HIS A 687 37.95 13.18 -29.54
CA HIS A 687 39.08 13.65 -30.34
C HIS A 687 38.81 15.06 -30.87
N LYS A 688 39.82 15.95 -30.82
CA LYS A 688 39.66 17.38 -31.18
C LYS A 688 39.38 17.62 -32.67
N GLN A 689 39.84 16.72 -33.53
CA GLN A 689 39.84 16.92 -34.99
C GLN A 689 39.26 15.76 -35.80
N LEU A 690 38.83 14.67 -35.17
CA LEU A 690 38.34 13.46 -35.84
C LEU A 690 37.02 13.05 -35.19
N PRO A 691 36.10 12.39 -35.91
CA PRO A 691 34.84 11.89 -35.37
C PRO A 691 35.09 10.64 -34.52
N ILE A 692 35.68 10.83 -33.34
CA ILE A 692 36.04 9.77 -32.41
C ILE A 692 35.59 10.18 -31.01
N ILE A 693 34.74 9.36 -30.41
CA ILE A 693 34.32 9.46 -29.02
C ILE A 693 34.53 8.11 -28.36
N ALA A 694 34.89 8.07 -27.09
CA ALA A 694 35.00 6.81 -26.37
C ALA A 694 34.73 6.96 -24.88
N VAL A 695 34.27 5.88 -24.25
CA VAL A 695 34.03 5.81 -22.80
C VAL A 695 34.68 4.57 -22.19
N GLN A 696 35.16 4.69 -20.96
CA GLN A 696 35.83 3.61 -20.24
C GLN A 696 34.81 2.67 -19.55
N PHE A 697 33.65 3.21 -19.19
CA PHE A 697 32.55 2.46 -18.58
C PHE A 697 31.64 1.83 -19.64
N HIS A 698 30.71 0.99 -19.19
CA HIS A 698 29.80 0.23 -20.04
C HIS A 698 28.41 0.90 -20.07
N PRO A 699 28.04 1.64 -21.12
CA PRO A 699 26.72 2.25 -21.23
C PRO A 699 25.58 1.22 -21.26
N GLU A 700 25.86 0.02 -21.78
CA GLU A 700 24.91 -1.10 -21.89
C GLU A 700 24.69 -1.86 -20.58
N SER A 701 25.50 -1.60 -19.55
CA SER A 701 25.40 -2.32 -18.27
C SER A 701 24.12 -1.95 -17.51
N ILE A 702 23.54 -2.92 -16.81
CA ILE A 702 22.46 -2.69 -15.83
C ILE A 702 22.88 -1.68 -14.74
N LEU A 703 24.18 -1.60 -14.44
CA LEU A 703 24.73 -0.63 -13.49
C LEU A 703 24.67 0.82 -14.02
N THR A 704 24.47 1.04 -15.32
CA THR A 704 24.32 2.35 -15.97
C THR A 704 22.87 2.62 -16.40
N ALA A 705 21.93 1.71 -16.11
CA ALA A 705 20.58 1.74 -16.66
C ALA A 705 19.63 2.77 -15.99
N ALA A 706 19.98 3.27 -14.80
CA ALA A 706 19.18 4.26 -14.09
C ALA A 706 18.88 5.49 -14.99
N GLY A 707 17.61 5.88 -15.07
CA GLY A 707 17.16 7.01 -15.88
C GLY A 707 17.33 6.86 -17.41
N ASN A 708 17.53 5.62 -17.90
CA ASN A 708 17.88 5.31 -19.29
C ASN A 708 19.18 6.00 -19.77
N SER A 709 20.11 6.26 -18.84
CA SER A 709 21.33 7.04 -19.13
C SER A 709 22.20 6.41 -20.23
N GLY A 710 22.30 5.07 -20.25
CA GLY A 710 23.08 4.35 -21.26
C GLY A 710 22.63 4.60 -22.71
N ILE A 711 21.34 4.47 -23.00
CA ILE A 711 20.82 4.69 -24.37
C ILE A 711 20.81 6.17 -24.76
N LYS A 712 20.54 7.08 -23.80
CA LYS A 712 20.67 8.53 -24.03
C LYS A 712 22.09 8.92 -24.40
N LEU A 713 23.09 8.34 -23.73
CA LEU A 713 24.49 8.59 -24.05
C LEU A 713 24.80 8.15 -25.49
N LEU A 714 24.38 6.94 -25.88
CA LEU A 714 24.60 6.46 -27.23
C LEU A 714 23.90 7.35 -28.27
N ASN A 715 22.65 7.79 -28.00
CA ASN A 715 21.96 8.74 -28.87
C ASN A 715 22.81 9.99 -29.13
N ASN A 716 23.29 10.63 -28.07
CA ASN A 716 24.04 11.89 -28.17
C ASN A 716 25.42 11.67 -28.79
N VAL A 717 26.07 10.53 -28.51
CA VAL A 717 27.33 10.14 -29.14
C VAL A 717 27.16 10.00 -30.65
N PHE A 718 26.15 9.27 -31.13
CA PHE A 718 25.95 9.09 -32.56
C PHE A 718 25.51 10.38 -33.25
N GLU A 719 24.73 11.22 -32.59
CA GLU A 719 24.39 12.56 -33.07
C GLU A 719 25.66 13.39 -33.33
N GLU A 720 26.55 13.46 -32.35
CA GLU A 720 27.82 14.19 -32.44
C GLU A 720 28.75 13.59 -33.52
N LEU A 721 28.85 12.26 -33.60
CA LEU A 721 29.68 11.58 -34.61
C LEU A 721 29.21 11.85 -36.04
N PHE A 722 27.89 11.84 -36.28
CA PHE A 722 27.34 12.08 -37.62
C PHE A 722 27.30 13.57 -38.00
N ASN A 723 27.17 14.46 -37.02
CA ASN A 723 27.19 15.91 -37.25
C ASN A 723 28.61 16.49 -37.42
N PHE A 724 29.65 15.72 -37.11
CA PHE A 724 31.04 16.18 -37.14
C PHE A 724 31.49 16.79 -38.49
N TYR A 725 30.96 16.28 -39.62
CA TYR A 725 31.30 16.77 -40.96
C TYR A 725 30.30 17.77 -41.54
N THR A 726 29.14 17.97 -40.89
CA THR A 726 28.09 18.89 -41.35
C THR A 726 28.21 20.28 -40.74
N VAL A 727 28.98 20.44 -39.66
CA VAL A 727 29.08 21.69 -38.86
C VAL A 727 30.42 22.42 -39.05
N LYS A 728 31.31 21.97 -39.95
CA LYS A 728 32.61 22.62 -40.21
C LYS A 728 32.75 23.21 -41.60
#